data_AF-A0A3T0LRZ8-F1
#
_entry.id   AF-A0A3T0LRZ8-F1
#
_cell.length_a   1.000
_cell.length_b   1.000
_cell.length_c   1.000
_cell.angle_alpha   90.00
_cell.angle_beta   90.00
_cell.angle_gamma   90.00
#
_symmetry.space_group_name_H-M   'P 1'
#
loop_
_entity.id
_entity.type
_entity.pdbx_description
1 polymer ?
#
loop_
_entity_poly.entity_id
_entity_poly.type
_entity_poly.pdbx_seq_one_letter_code
_entity_poly.pdbx_strand_id
1 'polypeptide(L)'
;MKKSLKNKLGLMFFVFITVPLIILGTFSYIRTSSLLQNTIKNQLESTSSQTVQSIDEKVDSVDKYIKILSSDERMAKIASGDTTYNNEVYNYLQKIQKENSSIIESLVITNTSAKGIISNSSENYTVDYSDRDYVKNALEGSKNTDKKTVLISKVTGKPVIGIAHPLKIDNKIVGTLIGIIPFKGVSNIKLGNFGYAYMINKDGLIISHPKTDKVFKENILNNSNSQLKSLINEAKSSRTSEGYYSYNGSRKFGKFVSNNNWIIAVEADCSTYMSPASSIRNFTIIIAILALLITIFLSYRFSMRDIINPIKQLESLMTKAGEGNLTVRSKINTEDELQTLGEYFNKMIEHQHNTIHNVRDASENLAASSQELASSNEEISSTTEQMAGTIEKVAQDAETQNSSIVEVSEVLVQLSSLVQISQNRALTAKKNSKHTMDTAEEGRNKIENTVDAIENIRKSSVETETTLKVLQKLSKKVSGIIDTINSISSQTNLLALNAAIEAARAGEHGKGFTVVAEEVRKLSEETNTGANEISSLVSEMVNEITKAVKNMNSSKDAVKSGVVIAKDADKSFVSIIDAVNQISNNVNEIVDVTKDEVATSDKIVNLINTVATITENTAASSEEVAASAEEQNSAIENVAASAEESSALAVSLNNLVEKFTI
;
A
#
# COMPACT_ATOMS: atom_id res chain seq x y z
N MET A 1 22.13 27.46 19.12
CA MET A 1 21.45 28.40 18.18
C MET A 1 21.74 27.98 16.74
N LYS A 2 20.73 27.52 15.98
CA LYS A 2 20.88 27.26 14.53
C LYS A 2 21.17 28.60 13.83
N LYS A 3 22.42 28.84 13.42
CA LYS A 3 22.79 30.03 12.63
C LYS A 3 22.00 29.97 11.31
N SER A 4 21.26 31.04 11.00
CA SER A 4 20.45 31.09 9.78
C SER A 4 21.33 30.91 8.54
N LEU A 5 20.78 30.29 7.49
CA LEU A 5 21.48 30.04 6.24
C LEU A 5 22.10 31.34 5.66
N LYS A 6 21.39 32.46 5.84
CA LYS A 6 21.85 33.83 5.57
C LYS A 6 23.23 34.13 6.15
N ASN A 7 23.43 33.81 7.42
CA ASN A 7 24.66 34.14 8.14
C ASN A 7 25.81 33.18 7.78
N LYS A 8 25.51 31.94 7.35
CA LYS A 8 26.53 31.00 6.89
C LYS A 8 27.09 31.38 5.51
N LEU A 9 26.21 31.67 4.55
CA LEU A 9 26.61 32.08 3.20
C LEU A 9 27.37 33.42 3.22
N GLY A 10 26.88 34.42 3.96
CA GLY A 10 27.56 35.71 4.09
C GLY A 10 28.97 35.61 4.69
N LEU A 11 29.18 34.73 5.67
CA LEU A 11 30.50 34.50 6.27
C LEU A 11 31.46 33.83 5.28
N MET A 12 30.99 32.88 4.47
CA MET A 12 31.80 32.18 3.50
C MET A 12 32.30 33.12 2.39
N PHE A 13 31.44 33.98 1.85
CA PHE A 13 31.84 34.98 0.85
C PHE A 13 32.82 36.03 1.41
N PHE A 14 32.64 36.43 2.67
CA PHE A 14 33.57 37.35 3.34
C PHE A 14 35.00 36.80 3.40
N VAL A 15 35.15 35.53 3.78
CA VAL A 15 36.47 34.89 3.91
C VAL A 15 37.15 34.74 2.54
N PHE A 16 36.41 34.36 1.50
CA PHE A 16 36.98 34.13 0.17
C PHE A 16 37.53 35.39 -0.51
N ILE A 17 36.99 36.57 -0.21
CA ILE A 17 37.38 37.82 -0.90
C ILE A 17 38.42 38.62 -0.09
N THR A 18 38.31 38.63 1.25
CA THR A 18 39.19 39.43 2.09
C THR A 18 40.60 38.85 2.20
N VAL A 19 40.73 37.52 2.32
CA VAL A 19 42.02 36.85 2.51
C VAL A 19 42.97 37.07 1.31
N PRO A 20 42.56 36.88 0.04
CA PRO A 20 43.45 37.12 -1.10
C PRO A 20 43.89 38.58 -1.25
N LEU A 21 43.00 39.54 -0.96
CA LEU A 21 43.30 40.98 -1.06
C LEU A 21 44.36 41.42 -0.06
N ILE A 22 44.30 40.90 1.18
CA ILE A 22 45.29 41.18 2.21
C ILE A 22 46.66 40.59 1.81
N ILE A 23 46.68 39.36 1.29
CA ILE A 23 47.90 38.70 0.83
C ILE A 23 48.56 39.49 -0.33
N LEU A 24 47.78 39.86 -1.34
CA LEU A 24 48.27 40.61 -2.51
C LEU A 24 48.80 42.00 -2.14
N GLY A 25 48.08 42.73 -1.28
CA GLY A 25 48.50 44.06 -0.84
C GLY A 25 49.78 44.05 -0.02
N THR A 26 49.89 43.08 0.90
CA THR A 26 51.10 42.91 1.72
C THR A 26 52.30 42.54 0.86
N PHE A 27 52.13 41.62 -0.08
CA PHE A 27 53.18 41.19 -1.01
C PHE A 27 53.68 42.34 -1.91
N SER A 28 52.76 43.14 -2.46
CA SER A 28 53.08 44.27 -3.34
C SER A 28 53.90 45.36 -2.63
N TYR A 29 53.53 45.69 -1.39
CA TYR A 29 54.26 46.67 -0.58
C TYR A 29 55.70 46.22 -0.28
N ILE A 30 55.87 44.97 0.18
CA ILE A 30 57.19 44.41 0.50
C ILE A 30 58.10 44.43 -0.74
N ARG A 31 57.59 43.98 -1.89
CA ARG A 31 58.36 43.90 -3.13
C ARG A 31 58.79 45.28 -3.63
N THR A 32 57.87 46.26 -3.60
CA THR A 32 58.17 47.64 -4.04
C THR A 32 59.21 48.30 -3.14
N SER A 33 59.06 48.16 -1.82
CA SER A 33 60.01 48.72 -0.84
C SER A 33 61.43 48.17 -1.06
N SER A 34 61.56 46.85 -1.25
CA SER A 34 62.84 46.19 -1.50
C SER A 34 63.50 46.67 -2.81
N LEU A 35 62.73 46.82 -3.90
CA LEU A 35 63.25 47.32 -5.18
C LEU A 35 63.74 48.76 -5.08
N LEU A 36 63.00 49.64 -4.40
CA LEU A 36 63.40 51.04 -4.21
C LEU A 36 64.69 51.13 -3.38
N GLN A 37 64.80 50.35 -2.32
CA GLN A 37 65.99 50.33 -1.47
C GLN A 37 67.24 49.88 -2.24
N ASN A 38 67.14 48.82 -3.04
CA ASN A 38 68.26 48.34 -3.87
C ASN A 38 68.66 49.36 -4.94
N THR A 39 67.67 50.01 -5.58
CA THR A 39 67.92 51.03 -6.60
C THR A 39 68.68 52.22 -6.02
N ILE A 40 68.27 52.72 -4.84
CA ILE A 40 68.94 53.83 -4.16
C ILE A 40 70.35 53.45 -3.73
N LYS A 41 70.55 52.24 -3.21
CA LYS A 41 71.89 51.75 -2.83
C LYS A 41 72.85 51.75 -4.03
N ASN A 42 72.43 51.21 -5.17
CA ASN A 42 73.24 51.19 -6.39
C ASN A 42 73.52 52.61 -6.92
N GLN A 43 72.53 53.50 -6.88
CA GLN A 43 72.68 54.90 -7.31
C GLN A 43 73.69 55.67 -6.45
N LEU A 44 73.64 55.46 -5.13
CA LEU A 44 74.57 56.06 -4.17
C LEU A 44 76.01 55.58 -4.40
N GLU A 45 76.19 54.29 -4.64
CA GLU A 45 77.49 53.69 -4.94
C GLU A 45 78.11 54.21 -6.24
N SER A 46 77.31 54.26 -7.31
CA SER A 46 77.75 54.80 -8.59
C SER A 46 78.11 56.29 -8.48
N THR A 47 77.24 57.09 -7.85
CA THR A 47 77.43 58.54 -7.71
C THR A 47 78.63 58.89 -6.85
N SER A 48 78.80 58.21 -5.71
CA SER A 48 79.91 58.47 -4.78
C SER A 48 81.27 58.16 -5.41
N SER A 49 81.41 56.99 -6.05
CA SER A 49 82.64 56.57 -6.74
C SER A 49 83.01 57.50 -7.90
N GLN A 50 82.05 57.85 -8.77
CA GLN A 50 82.27 58.79 -9.89
C GLN A 50 82.68 60.18 -9.41
N THR A 51 82.09 60.64 -8.30
CA THR A 51 82.36 61.97 -7.74
C THR A 51 83.77 62.05 -7.17
N VAL A 52 84.24 61.02 -6.45
CA VAL A 52 85.62 60.95 -5.93
C VAL A 52 86.62 60.99 -7.08
N GLN A 53 86.43 60.11 -8.07
CA GLN A 53 87.32 60.03 -9.23
C GLN A 53 87.41 61.37 -9.99
N SER A 54 86.28 62.03 -10.23
CA SER A 54 86.24 63.30 -10.97
C SER A 54 86.98 64.44 -10.25
N ILE A 55 86.94 64.48 -8.91
CA ILE A 55 87.63 65.52 -8.13
C ILE A 55 89.14 65.27 -8.14
N ASP A 56 89.57 64.02 -7.94
CA ASP A 56 90.98 63.64 -7.93
C ASP A 56 91.64 63.90 -9.28
N GLU A 57 91.02 63.48 -10.38
CA GLU A 57 91.51 63.73 -11.75
C GLU A 57 91.69 65.22 -12.04
N LYS A 58 90.72 66.05 -11.64
CA LYS A 58 90.78 67.50 -11.85
C LYS A 58 91.94 68.15 -11.10
N VAL A 59 92.15 67.74 -9.85
CA VAL A 59 93.22 68.30 -9.01
C VAL A 59 94.60 67.80 -9.44
N ASP A 60 94.72 66.54 -9.87
CA ASP A 60 95.96 65.96 -10.39
C ASP A 60 96.36 66.55 -11.75
N SER A 61 95.38 66.85 -12.61
CA SER A 61 95.64 67.51 -13.90
C SER A 61 96.29 68.88 -13.70
N VAL A 62 95.79 69.69 -12.77
CA VAL A 62 96.37 71.01 -12.52
C VAL A 62 97.72 70.88 -11.83
N ASP A 63 97.89 69.96 -10.88
CA ASP A 63 99.18 69.70 -10.24
C ASP A 63 100.31 69.44 -11.25
N LYS A 64 100.08 68.52 -12.19
CA LYS A 64 101.03 68.22 -13.28
C LYS A 64 101.30 69.43 -14.15
N TYR A 65 100.29 70.24 -14.42
CA TYR A 65 100.43 71.45 -15.21
C TYR A 65 101.30 72.51 -14.51
N ILE A 66 101.08 72.77 -13.22
CA ILE A 66 101.91 73.70 -12.44
C ILE A 66 103.36 73.21 -12.35
N LYS A 67 103.56 71.90 -12.21
CA LYS A 67 104.89 71.29 -12.21
C LYS A 67 105.67 71.57 -13.51
N ILE A 68 105.01 71.46 -14.66
CA ILE A 68 105.62 71.79 -15.96
C ILE A 68 106.00 73.28 -16.00
N LEU A 69 105.10 74.16 -15.60
CA LEU A 69 105.36 75.61 -15.58
C LEU A 69 106.52 75.99 -14.66
N SER A 70 106.67 75.30 -13.52
CA SER A 70 107.77 75.56 -12.58
C SER A 70 109.17 75.21 -13.13
N SER A 71 109.26 74.55 -14.29
CA SER A 71 110.53 74.23 -14.96
C SER A 71 111.04 75.38 -15.85
N ASP A 72 110.28 76.46 -16.02
CA ASP A 72 110.71 77.63 -16.79
C ASP A 72 111.78 78.42 -16.01
N GLU A 73 113.02 78.39 -16.49
CA GLU A 73 114.15 79.08 -15.85
C GLU A 73 113.92 80.58 -15.66
N ARG A 74 113.09 81.22 -16.50
CA ARG A 74 112.78 82.66 -16.37
C ARG A 74 112.03 82.94 -15.07
N MET A 75 111.12 82.05 -14.68
CA MET A 75 110.40 82.16 -13.41
C MET A 75 111.34 82.00 -12.22
N ALA A 76 112.31 81.08 -12.32
CA ALA A 76 113.31 80.87 -11.27
C ALA A 76 114.26 82.07 -11.11
N LYS A 77 114.70 82.69 -12.23
CA LYS A 77 115.52 83.91 -12.20
C LYS A 77 114.81 85.05 -11.46
N ILE A 78 113.52 85.25 -11.74
CA ILE A 78 112.69 86.24 -11.03
C ILE A 78 112.63 85.94 -9.53
N ALA A 79 112.41 84.68 -9.17
CA ALA A 79 112.37 84.28 -7.76
C ALA A 79 113.70 84.56 -7.03
N SER A 80 114.84 84.51 -7.74
CA SER A 80 116.18 84.83 -7.22
C SER A 80 116.49 86.33 -7.11
N GLY A 81 115.62 87.20 -7.63
CA GLY A 81 115.76 88.66 -7.58
C GLY A 81 116.18 89.33 -8.89
N ASP A 82 116.28 88.59 -9.99
CA ASP A 82 116.55 89.15 -11.33
C ASP A 82 115.28 89.76 -11.94
N THR A 83 115.33 91.06 -12.27
CA THR A 83 114.18 91.81 -12.80
C THR A 83 114.10 91.84 -14.33
N THR A 84 115.08 91.26 -15.02
CA THR A 84 115.23 91.34 -16.49
C THR A 84 113.99 90.84 -17.25
N TYR A 85 113.31 89.81 -16.73
CA TYR A 85 112.20 89.14 -17.41
C TYR A 85 110.83 89.41 -16.77
N ASN A 86 110.71 90.36 -15.84
CA ASN A 86 109.49 90.59 -15.06
C ASN A 86 108.24 90.78 -15.93
N ASN A 87 108.32 91.65 -16.93
CA ASN A 87 107.21 91.94 -17.85
C ASN A 87 106.80 90.72 -18.68
N GLU A 88 107.77 89.93 -19.14
CA GLU A 88 107.50 88.75 -19.97
C GLU A 88 106.84 87.64 -19.16
N VAL A 89 107.35 87.37 -17.96
CA VAL A 89 106.79 86.34 -17.07
C VAL A 89 105.43 86.76 -16.51
N TYR A 90 105.22 88.03 -16.17
CA TYR A 90 103.90 88.52 -15.78
C TYR A 90 102.84 88.28 -16.87
N ASN A 91 103.14 88.70 -18.11
CA ASN A 91 102.24 88.48 -19.25
C ASN A 91 102.02 86.99 -19.53
N TYR A 92 103.05 86.17 -19.36
CA TYR A 92 102.94 84.71 -19.53
C TYR A 92 102.03 84.07 -18.47
N LEU A 93 102.21 84.41 -17.18
CA LEU A 93 101.34 83.94 -16.09
C LEU A 93 99.90 84.41 -16.27
N GLN A 94 99.70 85.67 -16.69
CA GLN A 94 98.36 86.21 -16.99
C GLN A 94 97.69 85.45 -18.14
N LYS A 95 98.43 85.19 -19.23
CA LYS A 95 97.92 84.41 -20.37
C LYS A 95 97.51 83.00 -19.94
N ILE A 96 98.38 82.28 -19.23
CA ILE A 96 98.11 80.92 -18.76
C ILE A 96 96.87 80.89 -17.87
N GLN A 97 96.77 81.81 -16.91
CA GLN A 97 95.62 81.85 -16.02
C GLN A 97 94.33 82.19 -16.77
N LYS A 98 94.36 83.09 -17.76
CA LYS A 98 93.19 83.44 -18.56
C LYS A 98 92.70 82.25 -19.42
N GLU A 99 93.63 81.56 -20.08
CA GLU A 99 93.33 80.35 -20.88
C GLU A 99 92.81 79.19 -20.03
N ASN A 100 93.21 79.13 -18.75
CA ASN A 100 92.85 78.04 -17.82
C ASN A 100 91.99 78.51 -16.63
N SER A 101 91.22 79.60 -16.80
CA SER A 101 90.50 80.26 -15.70
C SER A 101 89.44 79.37 -15.01
N SER A 102 89.01 78.29 -15.65
CA SER A 102 88.10 77.28 -15.08
C SER A 102 88.77 76.31 -14.09
N ILE A 103 90.10 76.23 -14.09
CA ILE A 103 90.88 75.26 -13.31
C ILE A 103 92.04 75.91 -12.52
N ILE A 104 92.45 77.13 -12.87
CA ILE A 104 93.46 77.91 -12.15
C ILE A 104 92.88 79.28 -11.80
N GLU A 105 92.74 79.53 -10.51
CA GLU A 105 92.32 80.82 -9.94
C GLU A 105 93.45 81.83 -10.03
N SER A 106 94.66 81.44 -9.61
CA SER A 106 95.81 82.33 -9.60
C SER A 106 97.12 81.57 -9.69
N LEU A 107 98.11 82.19 -10.32
CA LEU A 107 99.50 81.76 -10.36
C LEU A 107 100.36 82.80 -9.66
N VAL A 108 101.23 82.36 -8.76
CA VAL A 108 102.07 83.24 -7.95
C VAL A 108 103.49 82.69 -7.90
N ILE A 109 104.47 83.54 -8.16
CA ILE A 109 105.89 83.26 -7.92
C ILE A 109 106.28 83.87 -6.57
N THR A 110 106.93 83.06 -5.72
CA THR A 110 107.47 83.50 -4.44
C THR A 110 108.99 83.46 -4.42
N ASN A 111 109.61 84.21 -3.51
CA ASN A 111 111.02 84.01 -3.13
C ASN A 111 111.18 82.87 -2.12
N THR A 112 112.42 82.65 -1.65
CA THR A 112 112.77 81.68 -0.60
C THR A 112 112.15 81.97 0.77
N SER A 113 111.72 83.21 1.03
CA SER A 113 110.99 83.58 2.25
C SER A 113 109.48 83.35 2.14
N ALA A 114 109.01 82.64 1.09
CA ALA A 114 107.59 82.39 0.79
C ALA A 114 106.75 83.66 0.54
N LYS A 115 107.40 84.81 0.31
CA LYS A 115 106.72 86.04 -0.05
C LYS A 115 106.52 86.08 -1.55
N GLY A 116 105.27 86.26 -1.99
CA GLY A 116 104.95 86.50 -3.39
C GLY A 116 105.74 87.70 -3.91
N ILE A 117 106.21 87.61 -5.15
CA ILE A 117 106.95 88.67 -5.85
C ILE A 117 106.18 89.10 -7.10
N ILE A 118 105.75 88.12 -7.90
CA ILE A 118 104.96 88.32 -9.11
C ILE A 118 103.77 87.37 -9.07
N SER A 119 102.61 87.83 -9.54
CA SER A 119 101.46 86.97 -9.78
C SER A 119 100.86 87.25 -11.16
N ASN A 120 99.94 86.40 -11.60
CA ASN A 120 99.13 86.66 -12.79
C ASN A 120 98.27 87.95 -12.70
N SER A 121 98.16 88.58 -11.53
CA SER A 121 97.37 89.78 -11.29
C SER A 121 98.19 91.05 -11.04
N SER A 122 99.42 90.95 -10.52
CA SER A 122 100.32 92.09 -10.29
C SER A 122 101.79 91.75 -10.56
N GLU A 123 102.52 92.67 -11.21
CA GLU A 123 103.98 92.64 -11.37
C GLU A 123 104.74 92.92 -10.06
N ASN A 124 104.09 93.57 -9.10
CA ASN A 124 104.61 93.81 -7.76
C ASN A 124 103.64 93.21 -6.76
N TYR A 125 103.73 91.90 -6.59
CA TYR A 125 102.91 91.13 -5.66
C TYR A 125 103.68 90.97 -4.34
N THR A 126 103.01 91.06 -3.20
CA THR A 126 103.69 91.07 -1.88
C THR A 126 103.00 90.21 -0.82
N VAL A 127 102.07 89.34 -1.21
CA VAL A 127 101.31 88.50 -0.28
C VAL A 127 102.19 87.40 0.31
N ASP A 128 102.11 87.21 1.62
CA ASP A 128 102.87 86.19 2.34
C ASP A 128 102.14 84.84 2.34
N TYR A 129 102.85 83.77 1.95
CA TYR A 129 102.38 82.39 1.94
C TYR A 129 103.15 81.50 2.94
N SER A 130 103.94 82.05 3.85
CA SER A 130 104.70 81.30 4.86
C SER A 130 103.83 80.46 5.81
N ASP A 131 102.57 80.81 6.00
CA ASP A 131 101.57 80.05 6.77
C ASP A 131 100.98 78.85 6.00
N ARG A 132 101.26 78.71 4.70
CA ARG A 132 100.70 77.66 3.86
C ARG A 132 101.63 76.46 3.75
N ASP A 133 101.18 75.32 4.27
CA ASP A 133 101.95 74.08 4.28
C ASP A 133 102.41 73.63 2.88
N TYR A 134 101.58 73.81 1.84
CA TYR A 134 101.95 73.43 0.48
C TYR A 134 103.15 74.23 -0.06
N VAL A 135 103.34 75.50 0.37
CA VAL A 135 104.48 76.33 -0.02
C VAL A 135 105.73 75.96 0.77
N LYS A 136 105.60 75.73 2.08
CA LYS A 136 106.70 75.22 2.93
C LYS A 136 107.26 73.92 2.37
N ASN A 137 106.38 72.95 2.08
CA ASN A 137 106.77 71.65 1.55
C ASN A 137 107.52 71.78 0.21
N ALA A 138 107.11 72.71 -0.65
CA ALA A 138 107.78 72.98 -1.92
C ALA A 138 109.19 73.60 -1.71
N LEU A 139 109.32 74.58 -0.81
CA LEU A 139 110.62 75.21 -0.49
C LEU A 139 111.61 74.26 0.16
N GLU A 140 111.14 73.30 0.95
CA GLU A 140 111.96 72.25 1.58
C GLU A 140 112.39 71.14 0.59
N GLY A 141 111.92 71.17 -0.66
CA GLY A 141 112.24 70.17 -1.68
C GLY A 141 111.60 68.80 -1.41
N SER A 142 110.59 68.74 -0.54
CA SER A 142 109.92 67.50 -0.15
C SER A 142 109.15 66.89 -1.33
N LYS A 143 109.29 65.56 -1.52
CA LYS A 143 108.45 64.79 -2.47
C LYS A 143 107.00 64.65 -2.01
N ASN A 144 106.67 65.07 -0.79
CA ASN A 144 105.36 64.91 -0.18
C ASN A 144 104.48 66.16 -0.39
N THR A 145 104.43 66.65 -1.63
CA THR A 145 103.54 67.74 -2.08
C THR A 145 102.06 67.34 -2.12
N ASP A 146 101.73 66.10 -1.74
CA ASP A 146 100.41 65.47 -1.93
C ASP A 146 99.33 65.84 -0.91
N LYS A 147 99.64 66.69 0.10
CA LYS A 147 98.61 67.19 1.02
C LYS A 147 97.79 68.30 0.35
N LYS A 148 96.85 67.89 -0.50
CA LYS A 148 95.91 68.78 -1.17
C LYS A 148 94.76 69.08 -0.22
N THR A 149 94.91 70.10 0.62
CA THR A 149 93.87 70.53 1.56
C THR A 149 93.05 71.66 0.95
N VAL A 150 91.73 71.62 1.18
CA VAL A 150 90.84 72.73 0.81
C VAL A 150 90.97 73.82 1.86
N LEU A 151 91.33 75.01 1.42
CA LEU A 151 91.62 76.17 2.25
C LEU A 151 90.88 77.39 1.70
N ILE A 152 90.81 78.48 2.47
CA ILE A 152 90.28 79.75 1.96
C ILE A 152 91.40 80.51 1.24
N SER A 153 91.14 80.93 0.00
CA SER A 153 92.07 81.71 -0.83
C SER A 153 92.42 83.03 -0.17
N LYS A 154 93.72 83.35 -0.09
CA LYS A 154 94.17 84.69 0.30
C LYS A 154 93.85 85.75 -0.75
N VAL A 155 93.52 85.33 -1.97
CA VAL A 155 93.24 86.22 -3.11
C VAL A 155 91.75 86.54 -3.17
N THR A 156 90.90 85.51 -3.14
CA THR A 156 89.47 85.65 -3.44
C THR A 156 88.56 85.44 -2.24
N GLY A 157 89.08 84.96 -1.11
CA GLY A 157 88.27 84.54 0.04
C GLY A 157 87.39 83.31 -0.23
N LYS A 158 87.56 82.62 -1.37
CA LYS A 158 86.80 81.42 -1.74
C LYS A 158 87.56 80.13 -1.40
N PRO A 159 86.86 78.99 -1.25
CA PRO A 159 87.51 77.69 -1.11
C PRO A 159 88.37 77.36 -2.32
N VAL A 160 89.63 77.03 -2.07
CA VAL A 160 90.64 76.69 -3.07
C VAL A 160 91.52 75.54 -2.60
N ILE A 161 92.14 74.86 -3.55
CA ILE A 161 93.25 73.95 -3.28
C ILE A 161 94.52 74.64 -3.77
N GLY A 162 95.45 74.89 -2.85
CA GLY A 162 96.76 75.44 -3.20
C GLY A 162 97.74 74.32 -3.54
N ILE A 163 98.46 74.50 -4.64
CA ILE A 163 99.55 73.63 -5.09
C ILE A 163 100.78 74.49 -5.25
N ALA A 164 101.95 74.02 -4.82
CA ALA A 164 103.21 74.70 -5.09
C ALA A 164 104.28 73.72 -5.55
N HIS A 165 105.08 74.16 -6.53
CA HIS A 165 106.26 73.46 -7.01
C HIS A 165 107.50 74.37 -6.88
N PRO A 166 108.67 73.82 -6.51
CA PRO A 166 109.88 74.62 -6.33
C PRO A 166 110.44 75.14 -7.66
N LEU A 167 110.86 76.40 -7.67
CA LEU A 167 111.64 77.01 -8.75
C LEU A 167 113.13 76.86 -8.44
N LYS A 168 113.93 76.37 -9.40
CA LYS A 168 115.34 76.03 -9.19
C LYS A 168 116.27 76.68 -10.22
N ILE A 169 117.45 77.11 -9.78
CA ILE A 169 118.59 77.48 -10.62
C ILE A 169 119.79 76.67 -10.13
N ASP A 170 120.51 76.00 -11.03
CA ASP A 170 121.66 75.13 -10.68
C ASP A 170 121.36 74.18 -9.51
N ASN A 171 120.15 73.59 -9.53
CA ASN A 171 119.63 72.67 -8.52
C ASN A 171 119.39 73.26 -7.11
N LYS A 172 119.58 74.57 -6.91
CA LYS A 172 119.20 75.29 -5.67
C LYS A 172 117.80 75.88 -5.80
N ILE A 173 116.99 75.72 -4.76
CA ILE A 173 115.64 76.29 -4.71
C ILE A 173 115.75 77.77 -4.44
N VAL A 174 115.24 78.58 -5.37
CA VAL A 174 115.26 80.05 -5.31
C VAL A 174 113.88 80.64 -5.04
N GLY A 175 112.84 79.81 -5.05
CA GLY A 175 111.47 80.20 -4.75
C GLY A 175 110.46 79.11 -5.11
N THR A 176 109.19 79.48 -5.23
CA THR A 176 108.13 78.53 -5.65
C THR A 176 107.20 79.14 -6.67
N LEU A 177 106.64 78.30 -7.54
CA LEU A 177 105.47 78.60 -8.33
C LEU A 177 104.25 77.97 -7.66
N ILE A 178 103.32 78.82 -7.25
CA ILE A 178 102.05 78.44 -6.65
C ILE A 178 100.97 78.48 -7.72
N GLY A 179 100.21 77.39 -7.84
CA GLY A 179 98.93 77.35 -8.52
C GLY A 179 97.78 77.20 -7.54
N ILE A 180 96.84 78.12 -7.58
CA ILE A 180 95.63 78.09 -6.76
C ILE A 180 94.48 77.54 -7.62
N ILE A 181 93.87 76.43 -7.22
CA ILE A 181 92.75 75.78 -7.91
C ILE A 181 91.43 76.22 -7.24
N PRO A 182 90.45 76.76 -8.00
CA PRO A 182 89.15 77.07 -7.45
C PRO A 182 88.40 75.78 -7.08
N PHE A 183 87.98 75.65 -5.82
CA PHE A 183 87.32 74.44 -5.33
C PHE A 183 85.81 74.67 -5.13
N LYS A 184 85.00 74.05 -5.99
CA LYS A 184 83.53 74.02 -5.83
C LYS A 184 83.03 72.75 -5.12
N GLY A 185 83.88 71.74 -4.99
CA GLY A 185 83.55 70.44 -4.37
C GLY A 185 82.34 69.77 -5.03
N VAL A 186 81.38 69.32 -4.22
CA VAL A 186 80.23 68.49 -4.63
C VAL A 186 78.87 69.17 -4.45
N SER A 187 78.84 70.47 -4.18
CA SER A 187 77.60 71.20 -3.86
C SER A 187 76.52 71.14 -4.96
N ASN A 188 76.91 70.84 -6.21
CA ASN A 188 76.00 70.69 -7.35
C ASN A 188 75.55 69.24 -7.63
N ILE A 189 76.07 68.25 -6.90
CA ILE A 189 75.73 66.84 -7.10
C ILE A 189 74.42 66.53 -6.38
N LYS A 190 73.39 66.20 -7.17
CA LYS A 190 72.05 65.81 -6.70
C LYS A 190 71.77 64.35 -7.04
N LEU A 191 71.13 63.64 -6.11
CA LEU A 191 70.68 62.27 -6.30
C LEU A 191 69.17 62.26 -6.56
N GLY A 192 68.79 62.54 -7.82
CA GLY A 192 67.40 62.78 -8.19
C GLY A 192 66.77 63.90 -7.34
N ASN A 193 65.52 63.68 -6.90
CA ASN A 193 64.84 64.56 -5.94
C ASN A 193 64.95 64.08 -4.49
N PHE A 194 65.74 63.03 -4.23
CA PHE A 194 65.72 62.30 -2.96
C PHE A 194 66.95 62.55 -2.11
N GLY A 195 68.01 63.15 -2.68
CA GLY A 195 69.31 63.21 -2.03
C GLY A 195 70.29 64.19 -2.66
N TYR A 196 71.43 64.37 -2.00
CA TYR A 196 72.51 65.25 -2.43
C TYR A 196 73.86 64.76 -1.90
N ALA A 197 74.96 65.28 -2.46
CA ALA A 197 76.29 65.03 -1.93
C ALA A 197 76.84 66.21 -1.12
N TYR A 198 77.70 65.92 -0.15
CA TYR A 198 78.51 66.88 0.58
C TYR A 198 79.90 66.29 0.87
N MET A 199 80.85 67.14 1.23
CA MET A 199 82.22 66.76 1.56
C MET A 199 82.61 67.28 2.94
N ILE A 200 83.39 66.48 3.63
CA ILE A 200 84.01 66.83 4.92
C ILE A 200 85.52 66.60 4.86
N ASN A 201 86.27 67.38 5.63
CA ASN A 201 87.67 67.08 5.90
C ASN A 201 87.78 65.91 6.90
N LYS A 202 89.01 65.45 7.17
CA LYS A 202 89.27 64.35 8.12
C LYS A 202 88.75 64.62 9.55
N ASP A 203 88.62 65.87 9.94
CA ASP A 203 88.15 66.28 11.26
C ASP A 203 86.62 66.43 11.33
N GLY A 204 85.91 66.18 10.23
CA GLY A 204 84.45 66.28 10.15
C GLY A 204 83.91 67.67 9.80
N LEU A 205 84.78 68.66 9.55
CA LEU A 205 84.38 69.98 9.09
C LEU A 205 83.88 69.90 7.65
N ILE A 206 82.71 70.48 7.39
CA ILE A 206 82.12 70.51 6.06
C ILE A 206 82.94 71.45 5.15
N ILE A 207 83.48 70.90 4.06
CA ILE A 207 84.29 71.62 3.07
C ILE A 207 83.55 71.84 1.75
N SER A 208 82.46 71.12 1.49
CA SER A 208 81.54 71.40 0.39
C SER A 208 80.14 70.88 0.73
N HIS A 209 79.10 71.67 0.52
CA HIS A 209 77.72 71.29 0.80
C HIS A 209 76.77 72.10 -0.10
N PRO A 210 75.60 71.58 -0.51
CA PRO A 210 74.65 72.32 -1.35
C PRO A 210 74.15 73.61 -0.68
N LYS A 211 74.03 73.58 0.65
CA LYS A 211 73.82 74.78 1.47
C LYS A 211 75.17 75.40 1.85
N THR A 212 75.48 76.55 1.26
CA THR A 212 76.79 77.23 1.36
C THR A 212 77.07 77.83 2.74
N ASP A 213 76.04 78.05 3.55
CA ASP A 213 76.10 78.52 4.93
C ASP A 213 76.79 77.54 5.88
N LYS A 214 76.86 76.26 5.54
CA LYS A 214 77.49 75.20 6.36
C LYS A 214 78.99 75.03 6.10
N VAL A 215 79.49 75.50 4.96
CA VAL A 215 80.86 75.27 4.50
C VAL A 215 81.85 76.07 5.38
N PHE A 216 82.85 75.39 5.94
CA PHE A 216 83.82 75.89 6.94
C PHE A 216 83.21 76.44 8.26
N LYS A 217 81.91 76.25 8.50
CA LYS A 217 81.24 76.70 9.73
C LYS A 217 80.68 75.57 10.58
N GLU A 218 80.31 74.44 9.97
CA GLU A 218 79.72 73.31 10.67
C GLU A 218 80.65 72.09 10.65
N ASN A 219 80.88 71.51 11.84
CA ASN A 219 81.49 70.20 11.97
C ASN A 219 80.40 69.14 12.17
N ILE A 220 80.28 68.22 11.22
CA ILE A 220 79.20 67.23 11.20
C ILE A 220 79.30 66.23 12.35
N LEU A 221 80.49 66.06 12.95
CA LEU A 221 80.70 65.18 14.10
C LEU A 221 80.13 65.74 15.42
N ASN A 222 79.84 67.05 15.48
CA ASN A 222 79.30 67.68 16.70
C ASN A 222 77.79 67.44 16.84
N ASN A 223 77.05 67.47 15.73
CA ASN A 223 75.58 67.39 15.69
C ASN A 223 75.05 66.07 15.08
N SER A 224 75.86 65.01 15.07
CA SER A 224 75.52 63.70 14.47
C SER A 224 75.12 62.64 15.50
N ASN A 225 74.22 61.74 15.09
CA ASN A 225 73.85 60.55 15.87
C ASN A 225 74.97 59.50 15.89
N SER A 226 74.87 58.51 16.80
CA SER A 226 75.89 57.46 16.95
C SER A 226 76.12 56.66 15.66
N GLN A 227 75.08 56.43 14.86
CA GLN A 227 75.20 55.76 13.57
C GLN A 227 76.04 56.56 12.55
N LEU A 228 75.80 57.87 12.40
CA LEU A 228 76.56 58.70 11.45
C LEU A 228 78.04 58.82 11.88
N LYS A 229 78.32 58.93 13.18
CA LYS A 229 79.70 58.89 13.69
C LYS A 229 80.39 57.57 13.36
N SER A 230 79.69 56.44 13.52
CA SER A 230 80.19 55.12 13.16
C SER A 230 80.50 55.03 11.67
N LEU A 231 79.59 55.48 10.81
CA LEU A 231 79.77 55.44 9.36
C LEU A 231 80.94 56.30 8.90
N ILE A 232 81.11 57.51 9.44
CA ILE A 232 82.24 58.37 9.10
C ILE A 232 83.56 57.75 9.57
N ASN A 233 83.59 57.16 10.78
CA ASN A 233 84.79 56.49 11.30
C ASN A 233 85.15 55.23 10.50
N GLU A 234 84.15 54.47 10.06
CA GLU A 234 84.34 53.33 9.17
C GLU A 234 84.88 53.79 7.81
N ALA A 235 84.31 54.83 7.20
CA ALA A 235 84.83 55.38 5.95
C ALA A 235 86.29 55.86 6.07
N LYS A 236 86.72 56.32 7.25
CA LYS A 236 88.13 56.66 7.52
C LYS A 236 89.05 55.43 7.52
N SER A 237 88.59 54.28 8.02
CA SER A 237 89.42 53.07 8.15
C SER A 237 89.38 52.19 6.89
N SER A 238 88.20 51.95 6.31
CA SER A 238 87.97 51.05 5.18
C SER A 238 87.88 51.75 3.82
N ARG A 239 88.09 53.07 3.77
CA ARG A 239 87.89 53.96 2.61
C ARG A 239 86.44 54.12 2.14
N THR A 240 85.52 53.24 2.52
CA THR A 240 84.10 53.34 2.18
C THR A 240 83.20 52.80 3.29
N SER A 241 82.06 53.43 3.52
CA SER A 241 81.00 52.91 4.37
C SER A 241 79.63 53.29 3.83
N GLU A 242 78.60 52.56 4.22
CA GLU A 242 77.22 52.88 3.86
C GLU A 242 76.26 52.45 4.97
N GLY A 243 75.15 53.17 5.11
CA GLY A 243 74.17 52.79 6.11
C GLY A 243 73.09 53.82 6.36
N TYR A 244 72.16 53.40 7.21
CA TYR A 244 71.10 54.26 7.71
C TYR A 244 71.59 55.10 8.89
N TYR A 245 71.26 56.39 8.86
CA TYR A 245 71.48 57.29 9.98
C TYR A 245 70.38 58.35 10.03
N SER A 246 70.39 59.16 11.07
CA SER A 246 69.48 60.28 11.22
C SER A 246 70.30 61.55 11.36
N TYR A 247 69.95 62.55 10.57
CA TYR A 247 70.59 63.87 10.60
C TYR A 247 69.52 64.94 10.40
N ASN A 248 69.45 65.89 11.34
CA ASN A 248 68.41 66.92 11.43
C ASN A 248 66.97 66.38 11.40
N GLY A 249 66.70 65.33 12.17
CA GLY A 249 65.34 64.76 12.32
C GLY A 249 64.84 63.91 11.15
N SER A 250 65.58 63.85 10.04
CA SER A 250 65.28 62.96 8.92
C SER A 250 66.13 61.70 8.94
N ARG A 251 65.50 60.54 8.65
CA ARG A 251 66.17 59.26 8.47
C ARG A 251 66.71 59.17 7.05
N LYS A 252 68.02 59.03 6.92
CA LYS A 252 68.75 59.02 5.66
C LYS A 252 69.45 57.70 5.46
N PHE A 253 69.68 57.34 4.20
CA PHE A 253 70.61 56.30 3.81
C PHE A 253 71.72 56.96 3.01
N GLY A 254 72.97 56.80 3.44
CA GLY A 254 74.10 57.46 2.77
C GLY A 254 75.29 56.54 2.60
N LYS A 255 76.09 56.89 1.60
CA LYS A 255 77.37 56.25 1.26
C LYS A 255 78.48 57.27 1.40
N PHE A 256 79.50 56.90 2.14
CA PHE A 256 80.65 57.72 2.50
C PHE A 256 81.89 57.12 1.87
N VAL A 257 82.57 57.88 1.02
CA VAL A 257 83.80 57.45 0.35
C VAL A 257 84.91 58.42 0.69
N SER A 258 85.99 57.90 1.24
CA SER A 258 87.16 58.66 1.70
C SER A 258 88.29 58.55 0.69
N ASN A 259 88.81 59.70 0.24
CA ASN A 259 90.16 59.80 -0.28
C ASN A 259 91.07 60.35 0.84
N ASN A 260 92.38 60.12 0.79
CA ASN A 260 93.36 60.52 1.81
C ASN A 260 93.29 62.01 2.24
N ASN A 261 92.55 62.86 1.51
CA ASN A 261 92.38 64.28 1.79
C ASN A 261 90.97 64.67 2.31
N TRP A 262 89.90 63.95 1.94
CA TRP A 262 88.51 64.30 2.26
C TRP A 262 87.57 63.10 2.16
N ILE A 263 86.42 63.20 2.82
CA ILE A 263 85.33 62.21 2.73
C ILE A 263 84.17 62.85 1.97
N ILE A 264 83.71 62.17 0.93
CA ILE A 264 82.51 62.50 0.16
C ILE A 264 81.36 61.66 0.70
N ALA A 265 80.29 62.32 1.13
CA ALA A 265 79.06 61.68 1.55
C ALA A 265 77.97 61.97 0.53
N VAL A 266 77.40 60.92 -0.05
CA VAL A 266 76.17 61.03 -0.85
C VAL A 266 75.05 60.43 -0.02
N GLU A 267 73.96 61.17 0.17
CA GLU A 267 72.86 60.77 1.05
C GLU A 267 71.50 60.91 0.39
N ALA A 268 70.55 60.05 0.77
CA ALA A 268 69.16 60.06 0.34
C ALA A 268 68.18 59.99 1.53
N ASP A 269 67.09 60.75 1.48
CA ASP A 269 66.04 60.78 2.50
C ASP A 269 65.07 59.60 2.33
N CYS A 270 64.92 58.79 3.39
CA CYS A 270 64.07 57.60 3.39
C CYS A 270 62.60 57.92 3.15
N SER A 271 62.12 59.06 3.65
CA SER A 271 60.73 59.46 3.49
C SER A 271 60.40 59.79 2.03
N THR A 272 61.37 60.33 1.30
CA THR A 272 61.16 60.83 -0.05
C THR A 272 61.30 59.71 -1.08
N TYR A 273 62.32 58.85 -0.98
CA TYR A 273 62.47 57.76 -1.97
C TYR A 273 61.44 56.64 -1.77
N MET A 274 60.94 56.45 -0.55
CA MET A 274 59.95 55.40 -0.23
C MET A 274 58.50 55.86 -0.47
N SER A 275 58.28 57.12 -0.86
CA SER A 275 56.96 57.68 -1.16
C SER A 275 56.15 56.87 -2.20
N PRO A 276 56.74 56.28 -3.26
CA PRO A 276 55.99 55.43 -4.18
C PRO A 276 55.43 54.16 -3.52
N ALA A 277 56.18 53.54 -2.59
CA ALA A 277 55.73 52.33 -1.89
C ALA A 277 54.56 52.64 -0.92
N SER A 278 54.57 53.80 -0.27
CA SER A 278 53.46 54.20 0.61
C SER A 278 52.18 54.59 -0.15
N SER A 279 52.30 55.15 -1.36
CA SER A 279 51.15 55.38 -2.25
C SER A 279 50.47 54.08 -2.67
N ILE A 280 51.24 53.04 -3.02
CA ILE A 280 50.69 51.70 -3.38
C ILE A 280 49.93 51.08 -2.20
N ARG A 281 50.45 51.19 -0.98
CA ARG A 281 49.76 50.72 0.22
C ARG A 281 48.40 51.40 0.38
N ASN A 282 48.36 52.73 0.33
CA ASN A 282 47.12 53.49 0.52
C ASN A 282 46.09 53.18 -0.58
N PHE A 283 46.53 53.07 -1.83
CA PHE A 283 45.66 52.68 -2.95
C PHE A 283 45.06 51.28 -2.77
N THR A 284 45.85 50.32 -2.27
CA THR A 284 45.39 48.95 -2.03
C THR A 284 44.35 48.87 -0.90
N ILE A 285 44.49 49.68 0.16
CA ILE A 285 43.52 49.75 1.26
C ILE A 285 42.16 50.25 0.76
N ILE A 286 42.14 51.25 -0.12
CA ILE A 286 40.88 51.80 -0.68
C ILE A 286 40.15 50.74 -1.51
N ILE A 287 40.87 50.01 -2.37
CA ILE A 287 40.29 48.93 -3.18
C ILE A 287 39.73 47.82 -2.29
N ALA A 288 40.42 47.46 -1.20
CA ALA A 288 39.96 46.42 -0.28
C ALA A 288 38.63 46.81 0.41
N ILE A 289 38.47 48.08 0.80
CA ILE A 289 37.22 48.58 1.41
C ILE A 289 36.06 48.56 0.41
N LEU A 290 36.29 48.99 -0.83
CA LEU A 290 35.27 48.98 -1.89
C LEU A 290 34.83 47.56 -2.25
N ALA A 291 35.77 46.62 -2.38
CA ALA A 291 35.46 45.21 -2.65
C ALA A 291 34.62 44.58 -1.53
N LEU A 292 34.89 44.94 -0.28
CA LEU A 292 34.16 44.46 0.89
C LEU A 292 32.69 44.93 0.89
N LEU A 293 32.44 46.20 0.59
CA LEU A 293 31.08 46.74 0.51
C LEU A 293 30.26 46.08 -0.61
N ILE A 294 30.85 45.88 -1.78
CA ILE A 294 30.19 45.22 -2.92
C ILE A 294 29.83 43.77 -2.57
N THR A 295 30.74 43.06 -1.91
CA THR A 295 30.54 41.66 -1.50
C THR A 295 29.36 41.51 -0.55
N ILE A 296 29.24 42.40 0.44
CA ILE A 296 28.13 42.38 1.41
C ILE A 296 26.80 42.60 0.70
N PHE A 297 26.74 43.56 -0.22
CA PHE A 297 25.52 43.89 -0.95
C PHE A 297 25.06 42.75 -1.88
N LEU A 298 25.97 42.19 -2.68
CA LEU A 298 25.66 41.08 -3.59
C LEU A 298 25.27 39.80 -2.84
N SER A 299 26.00 39.46 -1.76
CA SER A 299 25.69 38.28 -0.93
C SER A 299 24.31 38.37 -0.29
N TYR A 300 23.92 39.56 0.17
CA TYR A 300 22.61 39.79 0.77
C TYR A 300 21.48 39.60 -0.25
N ARG A 301 21.60 40.19 -1.44
CA ARG A 301 20.55 40.11 -2.46
C ARG A 301 20.34 38.68 -2.96
N PHE A 302 21.43 37.99 -3.29
CA PHE A 302 21.38 36.65 -3.88
C PHE A 302 20.87 35.61 -2.87
N SER A 303 21.39 35.62 -1.62
CA SER A 303 20.95 34.67 -0.60
C SER A 303 19.47 34.82 -0.23
N MET A 304 18.96 36.06 -0.18
CA MET A 304 17.60 36.32 0.27
C MET A 304 16.56 35.96 -0.80
N ARG A 305 16.80 36.33 -2.05
CA ARG A 305 15.83 36.16 -3.12
C ARG A 305 15.82 34.75 -3.69
N ASP A 306 17.00 34.18 -3.93
CA ASP A 306 17.10 33.00 -4.80
C ASP A 306 17.25 31.69 -4.00
N ILE A 307 17.56 31.76 -2.69
CA ILE A 307 17.66 30.57 -1.82
C ILE A 307 16.66 30.61 -0.67
N ILE A 308 16.68 31.66 0.16
CA ILE A 308 15.92 31.68 1.42
C ILE A 308 14.41 31.78 1.18
N ASN A 309 13.96 32.63 0.25
CA ASN A 309 12.53 32.82 -0.02
C ASN A 309 11.85 31.56 -0.58
N PRO A 310 12.40 30.85 -1.59
CA PRO A 310 11.83 29.59 -2.05
C PRO A 310 11.75 28.53 -0.93
N ILE A 311 12.78 28.42 -0.08
CA ILE A 311 12.78 27.49 1.06
C ILE A 311 11.67 27.84 2.07
N LYS A 312 11.48 29.12 2.39
CA LYS A 312 10.39 29.55 3.28
C LYS A 312 9.00 29.33 2.68
N GLN A 313 8.88 29.49 1.37
CA GLN A 313 7.63 29.23 0.67
C GLN A 313 7.30 27.73 0.71
N LEU A 314 8.29 26.88 0.50
CA LEU A 314 8.16 25.43 0.64
C LEU A 314 7.85 25.03 2.08
N GLU A 315 8.51 25.63 3.08
CA GLU A 315 8.24 25.45 4.51
C GLU A 315 6.77 25.75 4.82
N SER A 316 6.26 26.90 4.38
CA SER A 316 4.84 27.27 4.58
C SER A 316 3.87 26.31 3.89
N LEU A 317 4.18 25.84 2.68
CA LEU A 317 3.36 24.86 1.99
C LEU A 317 3.37 23.51 2.70
N MET A 318 4.52 23.08 3.21
CA MET A 318 4.64 21.86 4.03
C MET A 318 3.86 21.98 5.34
N THR A 319 3.83 23.16 5.99
CA THR A 319 3.00 23.39 7.18
C THR A 319 1.52 23.21 6.86
N LYS A 320 1.03 23.85 5.78
CA LYS A 320 -0.38 23.72 5.35
C LYS A 320 -0.75 22.28 4.97
N ALA A 321 0.15 21.57 4.30
CA ALA A 321 -0.04 20.16 3.99
C ALA A 321 -0.09 19.29 5.26
N GLY A 322 0.78 19.56 6.23
CA GLY A 322 0.78 18.89 7.54
C GLY A 322 -0.47 19.18 8.39
N GLU A 323 -1.12 20.32 8.17
CA GLU A 323 -2.43 20.67 8.75
C GLU A 323 -3.62 20.03 8.00
N GLY A 324 -3.36 19.26 6.94
CA GLY A 324 -4.38 18.52 6.19
C GLY A 324 -4.83 19.17 4.88
N ASN A 325 -4.29 20.32 4.47
CA ASN A 325 -4.66 20.95 3.20
C ASN A 325 -3.84 20.36 2.03
N LEU A 326 -4.46 19.45 1.27
CA LEU A 326 -3.86 18.76 0.13
C LEU A 326 -4.13 19.45 -1.22
N THR A 327 -4.73 20.65 -1.21
CA THR A 327 -4.92 21.48 -2.42
C THR A 327 -3.69 22.37 -2.71
N VAL A 328 -2.76 22.49 -1.75
CA VAL A 328 -1.59 23.38 -1.88
C VAL A 328 -0.63 22.91 -2.96
N ARG A 329 -0.06 23.86 -3.72
CA ARG A 329 0.92 23.58 -4.77
C ARG A 329 2.06 24.59 -4.72
N SER A 330 3.29 24.09 -4.83
CA SER A 330 4.50 24.89 -5.03
C SER A 330 4.54 25.48 -6.43
N LYS A 331 4.91 26.77 -6.50
CA LYS A 331 5.13 27.54 -7.74
C LYS A 331 6.57 28.06 -7.82
N ILE A 332 7.51 27.39 -7.15
CA ILE A 332 8.93 27.76 -7.18
C ILE A 332 9.47 27.51 -8.58
N ASN A 333 10.00 28.55 -9.21
CA ASN A 333 10.51 28.51 -10.58
C ASN A 333 11.93 29.11 -10.63
N THR A 334 12.86 28.42 -9.98
CA THR A 334 14.26 28.83 -9.81
C THR A 334 15.22 28.13 -10.77
N GLU A 335 14.72 27.25 -11.66
CA GLU A 335 15.51 26.47 -12.63
C GLU A 335 16.68 25.66 -12.02
N ASP A 336 16.55 25.31 -10.74
CA ASP A 336 17.56 24.63 -9.94
C ASP A 336 16.97 23.49 -9.10
N GLU A 337 17.74 22.96 -8.14
CA GLU A 337 17.31 21.90 -7.23
C GLU A 337 16.10 22.30 -6.38
N LEU A 338 15.85 23.59 -6.15
CA LEU A 338 14.69 24.07 -5.39
C LEU A 338 13.40 23.98 -6.20
N GLN A 339 13.46 24.21 -7.52
CA GLN A 339 12.32 23.94 -8.41
C GLN A 339 12.00 22.45 -8.43
N THR A 340 13.02 21.61 -8.62
CA THR A 340 12.86 20.14 -8.60
C THR A 340 12.24 19.67 -7.28
N LEU A 341 12.67 20.25 -6.15
CA LEU A 341 12.09 19.96 -4.83
C LEU A 341 10.62 20.40 -4.73
N GLY A 342 10.26 21.55 -5.32
CA GLY A 342 8.88 22.02 -5.43
C GLY A 342 7.99 21.08 -6.26
N GLU A 343 8.51 20.55 -7.36
CA GLU A 343 7.80 19.57 -8.20
C GLU A 343 7.58 18.23 -7.48
N TYR A 344 8.59 17.71 -6.76
CA TYR A 344 8.43 16.51 -5.94
C TYR A 344 7.46 16.71 -4.78
N PHE A 345 7.46 17.89 -4.16
CA PHE A 345 6.44 18.26 -3.17
C PHE A 345 5.03 18.19 -3.79
N ASN A 346 4.83 18.74 -4.99
CA ASN A 346 3.53 18.67 -5.68
C ASN A 346 3.08 17.23 -5.94
N LYS A 347 3.97 16.37 -6.44
CA LYS A 347 3.67 14.93 -6.65
C LYS A 347 3.30 14.22 -5.35
N MET A 348 4.02 14.50 -4.27
CA MET A 348 3.70 13.93 -2.94
C MET A 348 2.30 14.34 -2.48
N ILE A 349 1.95 15.62 -2.61
CA ILE A 349 0.62 16.12 -2.24
C ILE A 349 -0.47 15.52 -3.12
N GLU A 350 -0.23 15.37 -4.42
CA GLU A 350 -1.17 14.74 -5.35
C GLU A 350 -1.42 13.25 -5.01
N HIS A 351 -0.37 12.49 -4.69
CA HIS A 351 -0.52 11.11 -4.22
C HIS A 351 -1.23 11.01 -2.86
N GLN A 352 -0.99 11.95 -1.95
CA GLN A 352 -1.73 12.01 -0.69
C GLN A 352 -3.19 12.35 -0.93
N HIS A 353 -3.49 13.34 -1.77
CA HIS A 353 -4.87 13.72 -2.16
C HIS A 353 -5.63 12.51 -2.71
N ASN A 354 -5.04 11.80 -3.68
CA ASN A 354 -5.68 10.62 -4.27
C ASN A 354 -5.87 9.47 -3.26
N THR A 355 -4.91 9.25 -2.37
CA THR A 355 -5.05 8.25 -1.29
C THR A 355 -6.20 8.60 -0.35
N ILE A 356 -6.30 9.85 0.12
CA ILE A 356 -7.38 10.31 0.99
C ILE A 356 -8.74 10.24 0.28
N HIS A 357 -8.80 10.60 -1.01
CA HIS A 357 -10.00 10.46 -1.83
C HIS A 357 -10.47 9.00 -1.91
N ASN A 358 -9.55 8.07 -2.24
CA ASN A 358 -9.88 6.64 -2.32
C ASN A 358 -10.32 6.06 -0.97
N VAL A 359 -9.72 6.52 0.15
CA VAL A 359 -10.15 6.10 1.49
C VAL A 359 -11.55 6.63 1.81
N ARG A 360 -11.88 7.85 1.41
CA ARG A 360 -13.24 8.40 1.55
C ARG A 360 -14.26 7.56 0.76
N ASP A 361 -14.01 7.33 -0.53
CA ASP A 361 -14.90 6.54 -1.38
C ASP A 361 -15.06 5.11 -0.86
N ALA A 362 -13.98 4.48 -0.39
CA ALA A 362 -14.03 3.16 0.22
C ALA A 362 -14.84 3.14 1.52
N SER A 363 -14.75 4.19 2.33
CA SER A 363 -15.51 4.32 3.58
C SER A 363 -17.00 4.53 3.29
N GLU A 364 -17.37 5.37 2.32
CA GLU A 364 -18.77 5.55 1.90
C GLU A 364 -19.37 4.25 1.35
N ASN A 365 -18.63 3.53 0.51
CA ASN A 365 -19.06 2.22 0.00
C ASN A 365 -19.19 1.16 1.11
N LEU A 366 -18.27 1.15 2.08
CA LEU A 366 -18.34 0.25 3.23
C LEU A 366 -19.57 0.54 4.11
N ALA A 367 -19.88 1.82 4.34
CA ALA A 367 -21.08 2.22 5.08
C ALA A 367 -22.36 1.77 4.33
N ALA A 368 -22.44 2.01 3.02
CA ALA A 368 -23.57 1.59 2.21
C ALA A 368 -23.74 0.06 2.21
N SER A 369 -22.64 -0.68 2.00
CA SER A 369 -22.66 -2.16 2.00
C SER A 369 -23.04 -2.72 3.38
N SER A 370 -22.60 -2.09 4.46
CA SER A 370 -22.96 -2.51 5.83
C SER A 370 -24.44 -2.28 6.11
N GLN A 371 -25.01 -1.18 5.62
CA GLN A 371 -26.45 -0.92 5.73
C GLN A 371 -27.28 -1.92 4.93
N GLU A 372 -26.85 -2.25 3.70
CA GLU A 372 -27.50 -3.23 2.84
C GLU A 372 -27.42 -4.65 3.45
N LEU A 373 -26.29 -4.99 4.08
CA LEU A 373 -26.11 -6.22 4.83
C LEU A 373 -27.04 -6.28 6.07
N ALA A 374 -27.20 -5.17 6.79
CA ALA A 374 -28.12 -5.09 7.93
C ALA A 374 -29.57 -5.35 7.49
N SER A 375 -30.03 -4.70 6.42
CA SER A 375 -31.38 -4.95 5.86
C SER A 375 -31.54 -6.38 5.35
N SER A 376 -30.52 -6.96 4.72
CA SER A 376 -30.55 -8.36 4.28
C SER A 376 -30.65 -9.32 5.47
N ASN A 377 -29.96 -9.03 6.58
CA ASN A 377 -30.06 -9.83 7.81
C ASN A 377 -31.44 -9.74 8.46
N GLU A 378 -32.09 -8.58 8.46
CA GLU A 378 -33.48 -8.45 8.93
C GLU A 378 -34.44 -9.35 8.12
N GLU A 379 -34.28 -9.37 6.80
CA GLU A 379 -35.07 -10.23 5.91
C GLU A 379 -34.80 -11.73 6.15
N ILE A 380 -33.52 -12.11 6.30
CA ILE A 380 -33.14 -13.50 6.60
C ILE A 380 -33.67 -13.91 7.98
N SER A 381 -33.62 -13.03 8.99
CA SER A 381 -34.15 -13.30 10.34
C SER A 381 -35.66 -13.57 10.27
N SER A 382 -36.42 -12.69 9.60
CA SER A 382 -37.87 -12.87 9.42
C SER A 382 -38.22 -14.16 8.69
N THR A 383 -37.45 -14.51 7.64
CA THR A 383 -37.64 -15.76 6.89
C THR A 383 -37.32 -16.99 7.75
N THR A 384 -36.29 -16.90 8.61
CA THR A 384 -35.90 -17.96 9.54
C THR A 384 -36.97 -18.18 10.62
N GLU A 385 -37.57 -17.11 11.17
CA GLU A 385 -38.71 -17.22 12.09
C GLU A 385 -39.92 -17.88 11.41
N GLN A 386 -40.24 -17.50 10.17
CA GLN A 386 -41.33 -18.11 9.42
C GLN A 386 -41.06 -19.61 9.17
N MET A 387 -39.81 -19.97 8.88
CA MET A 387 -39.39 -21.37 8.72
C MET A 387 -39.55 -22.15 10.02
N ALA A 388 -39.14 -21.57 11.16
CA ALA A 388 -39.34 -22.16 12.48
C ALA A 388 -40.84 -22.41 12.79
N GLY A 389 -41.71 -21.42 12.53
CA GLY A 389 -43.15 -21.61 12.72
C GLY A 389 -43.75 -22.66 11.77
N THR A 390 -43.24 -22.76 10.55
CA THR A 390 -43.68 -23.78 9.59
C THR A 390 -43.25 -25.18 10.01
N ILE A 391 -42.02 -25.35 10.51
CA ILE A 391 -41.53 -26.66 10.93
C ILE A 391 -42.20 -27.15 12.21
N GLU A 392 -42.53 -26.24 13.14
CA GLU A 392 -43.34 -26.55 14.31
C GLU A 392 -44.73 -27.06 13.89
N LYS A 393 -45.32 -26.45 12.86
CA LYS A 393 -46.59 -26.91 12.28
C LYS A 393 -46.47 -28.31 11.67
N VAL A 394 -45.38 -28.61 10.97
CA VAL A 394 -45.12 -29.94 10.40
C VAL A 394 -44.96 -30.99 11.51
N ALA A 395 -44.26 -30.67 12.59
CA ALA A 395 -44.14 -31.56 13.75
C ALA A 395 -45.52 -31.87 14.38
N GLN A 396 -46.35 -30.85 14.57
CA GLN A 396 -47.71 -31.01 15.08
C GLN A 396 -48.61 -31.85 14.14
N ASP A 397 -48.49 -31.64 12.83
CA ASP A 397 -49.23 -32.41 11.84
C ASP A 397 -48.75 -33.88 11.83
N ALA A 398 -47.46 -34.13 12.05
CA ALA A 398 -46.92 -35.48 12.21
C ALA A 398 -47.46 -36.18 13.48
N GLU A 399 -47.57 -35.49 14.62
CA GLU A 399 -48.23 -36.04 15.82
C GLU A 399 -49.70 -36.39 15.55
N THR A 400 -50.42 -35.50 14.87
CA THR A 400 -51.83 -35.72 14.49
C THR A 400 -51.97 -36.91 13.54
N GLN A 401 -51.04 -37.05 12.59
CA GLN A 401 -50.97 -38.19 11.69
C GLN A 401 -50.72 -39.49 12.46
N ASN A 402 -49.83 -39.48 13.45
CA ASN A 402 -49.57 -40.65 14.29
C ASN A 402 -50.83 -41.08 15.07
N SER A 403 -51.59 -40.14 15.63
CA SER A 403 -52.89 -40.46 16.26
C SER A 403 -53.87 -41.09 15.27
N SER A 404 -53.89 -40.60 14.03
CA SER A 404 -54.77 -41.14 12.98
C SER A 404 -54.37 -42.57 12.57
N ILE A 405 -53.07 -42.86 12.52
CA ILE A 405 -52.52 -44.20 12.26
C ILE A 405 -52.96 -45.21 13.32
N VAL A 406 -52.96 -44.79 14.59
CA VAL A 406 -53.45 -45.63 15.71
C VAL A 406 -54.94 -45.93 15.53
N GLU A 407 -55.76 -44.93 15.20
CA GLU A 407 -57.20 -45.12 14.97
C GLU A 407 -57.48 -46.06 13.78
N VAL A 408 -56.79 -45.88 12.65
CA VAL A 408 -56.94 -46.78 11.49
C VAL A 408 -56.52 -48.21 11.83
N SER A 409 -55.48 -48.39 12.64
CA SER A 409 -55.04 -49.71 13.10
C SER A 409 -56.12 -50.39 13.93
N GLU A 410 -56.79 -49.66 14.83
CA GLU A 410 -57.90 -50.18 15.63
C GLU A 410 -59.08 -50.61 14.74
N VAL A 411 -59.44 -49.78 13.76
CA VAL A 411 -60.51 -50.09 12.79
C VAL A 411 -60.18 -51.36 12.00
N LEU A 412 -58.93 -51.59 11.61
CA LEU A 412 -58.53 -52.81 10.90
C LEU A 412 -58.56 -54.06 11.76
N VAL A 413 -58.22 -53.95 13.04
CA VAL A 413 -58.38 -55.06 14.00
C VAL A 413 -59.85 -55.45 14.10
N GLN A 414 -60.75 -54.46 14.18
CA GLN A 414 -62.19 -54.71 14.18
C GLN A 414 -62.68 -55.32 12.86
N LEU A 415 -62.19 -54.84 11.71
CA LEU A 415 -62.51 -55.39 10.39
C LEU A 415 -62.08 -56.86 10.27
N SER A 416 -60.84 -57.18 10.65
CA SER A 416 -60.31 -58.55 10.62
C SER A 416 -61.18 -59.50 11.45
N SER A 417 -61.61 -59.06 12.64
CA SER A 417 -62.56 -59.81 13.47
C SER A 417 -63.91 -60.03 12.75
N LEU A 418 -64.47 -59.01 12.10
CA LEU A 418 -65.73 -59.09 11.37
C LEU A 418 -65.65 -60.04 10.16
N VAL A 419 -64.53 -60.01 9.42
CA VAL A 419 -64.26 -60.92 8.31
C VAL A 419 -64.18 -62.37 8.81
N GLN A 420 -63.48 -62.62 9.93
CA GLN A 420 -63.38 -63.94 10.53
C GLN A 420 -64.74 -64.48 11.00
N ILE A 421 -65.59 -63.62 11.57
CA ILE A 421 -66.97 -63.97 11.94
C ILE A 421 -67.79 -64.33 10.69
N SER A 422 -67.66 -63.54 9.62
CA SER A 422 -68.37 -63.76 8.35
C SER A 422 -67.96 -65.09 7.71
N GLN A 423 -66.67 -65.40 7.70
CA GLN A 423 -66.13 -66.68 7.24
C GLN A 423 -66.71 -67.86 8.04
N ASN A 424 -66.72 -67.77 9.37
CA ASN A 424 -67.29 -68.83 10.23
C ASN A 424 -68.80 -69.02 9.99
N ARG A 425 -69.54 -67.92 9.79
CA ARG A 425 -70.97 -67.98 9.45
C ARG A 425 -71.20 -68.63 8.08
N ALA A 426 -70.38 -68.30 7.09
CA ALA A 426 -70.44 -68.93 5.76
C ALA A 426 -70.18 -70.44 5.84
N LEU A 427 -69.14 -70.88 6.58
CA LEU A 427 -68.87 -72.30 6.78
C LEU A 427 -70.03 -73.03 7.49
N THR A 428 -70.67 -72.38 8.46
CA THR A 428 -71.86 -72.92 9.13
C THR A 428 -73.04 -73.02 8.16
N ALA A 429 -73.28 -71.99 7.34
CA ALA A 429 -74.32 -72.00 6.31
C ALA A 429 -74.07 -73.08 5.25
N LYS A 430 -72.82 -73.34 4.88
CA LYS A 430 -72.43 -74.44 3.98
C LYS A 430 -72.83 -75.79 4.56
N LYS A 431 -72.51 -76.02 5.83
CA LYS A 431 -72.89 -77.25 6.55
C LYS A 431 -74.41 -77.42 6.62
N ASN A 432 -75.15 -76.37 6.95
CA ASN A 432 -76.61 -76.39 7.02
C ASN A 432 -77.26 -76.62 5.65
N SER A 433 -76.71 -76.02 4.60
CA SER A 433 -77.14 -76.24 3.21
C SER A 433 -76.95 -77.70 2.81
N LYS A 434 -75.79 -78.29 3.11
CA LYS A 434 -75.55 -79.71 2.85
C LYS A 434 -76.54 -80.61 3.61
N HIS A 435 -76.80 -80.33 4.88
CA HIS A 435 -77.79 -81.09 5.65
C HIS A 435 -79.22 -80.95 5.10
N THR A 436 -79.60 -79.75 4.65
CA THR A 436 -80.91 -79.50 4.04
C THR A 436 -81.04 -80.23 2.71
N MET A 437 -79.97 -80.27 1.91
CA MET A 437 -79.90 -81.04 0.66
C MET A 437 -80.16 -82.52 0.92
N ASP A 438 -79.41 -83.12 1.87
CA ASP A 438 -79.53 -84.54 2.19
C ASP A 438 -80.94 -84.89 2.68
N THR A 439 -81.55 -84.01 3.47
CA THR A 439 -82.92 -84.17 3.98
C THR A 439 -83.96 -84.06 2.87
N ALA A 440 -83.77 -83.14 1.91
CA ALA A 440 -84.66 -82.98 0.77
C ALA A 440 -84.57 -84.19 -0.18
N GLU A 441 -83.38 -84.72 -0.39
CA GLU A 441 -83.14 -85.94 -1.18
C GLU A 441 -83.79 -87.17 -0.51
N GLU A 442 -83.66 -87.31 0.81
CA GLU A 442 -84.37 -88.34 1.57
C GLU A 442 -85.90 -88.18 1.48
N GLY A 443 -86.41 -86.95 1.59
CA GLY A 443 -87.82 -86.63 1.46
C GLY A 443 -88.37 -87.00 0.09
N ARG A 444 -87.61 -86.73 -0.97
CA ARG A 444 -87.93 -87.12 -2.35
C ARG A 444 -88.02 -88.64 -2.51
N ASN A 445 -87.03 -89.38 -2.00
CA ASN A 445 -87.03 -90.85 -2.02
C ASN A 445 -88.26 -91.42 -1.28
N LYS A 446 -88.69 -90.80 -0.16
CA LYS A 446 -89.93 -91.21 0.55
C LYS A 446 -91.19 -90.95 -0.26
N ILE A 447 -91.25 -89.85 -1.02
CA ILE A 447 -92.36 -89.57 -1.93
C ILE A 447 -92.41 -90.57 -3.07
N GLU A 448 -91.27 -90.93 -3.67
CA GLU A 448 -91.20 -91.95 -4.72
C GLU A 448 -91.76 -93.29 -4.24
N ASN A 449 -91.31 -93.76 -3.06
CA ASN A 449 -91.86 -94.95 -2.41
C ASN A 449 -93.37 -94.86 -2.13
N THR A 450 -93.86 -93.66 -1.80
CA THR A 450 -95.29 -93.41 -1.55
C THR A 450 -96.10 -93.50 -2.85
N VAL A 451 -95.57 -92.97 -3.96
CA VAL A 451 -96.21 -93.09 -5.29
C VAL A 451 -96.33 -94.56 -5.69
N ASP A 452 -95.27 -95.36 -5.49
CA ASP A 452 -95.29 -96.80 -5.78
C ASP A 452 -96.32 -97.55 -4.92
N ALA A 453 -96.43 -97.22 -3.63
CA ALA A 453 -97.44 -97.79 -2.75
C ALA A 453 -98.87 -97.44 -3.19
N ILE A 454 -99.11 -96.19 -3.59
CA ILE A 454 -100.42 -95.73 -4.10
C ILE A 454 -100.76 -96.44 -5.42
N GLU A 455 -99.79 -96.66 -6.30
CA GLU A 455 -100.00 -97.38 -7.56
C GLU A 455 -100.36 -98.85 -7.33
N ASN A 456 -99.75 -99.50 -6.33
CA ASN A 456 -100.17 -100.83 -5.88
C ASN A 456 -101.62 -100.84 -5.35
N ILE A 457 -102.02 -99.84 -4.55
CA ILE A 457 -103.41 -99.69 -4.09
C ILE A 457 -104.37 -99.49 -5.28
N ARG A 458 -103.97 -98.71 -6.29
CA ARG A 458 -104.73 -98.52 -7.53
C ARG A 458 -105.00 -99.86 -8.22
N LYS A 459 -103.97 -100.70 -8.34
CA LYS A 459 -104.07 -102.03 -8.96
C LYS A 459 -105.02 -102.94 -8.18
N SER A 460 -104.87 -103.04 -6.86
CA SER A 460 -105.74 -103.84 -5.99
C SER A 460 -107.20 -103.36 -6.00
N SER A 461 -107.42 -102.05 -6.09
CA SER A 461 -108.77 -101.45 -6.18
C SER A 461 -109.48 -101.85 -7.48
N VAL A 462 -108.78 -101.80 -8.61
CA VAL A 462 -109.30 -102.23 -9.92
C VAL A 462 -109.63 -103.72 -9.94
N GLU A 463 -108.79 -104.55 -9.33
CA GLU A 463 -109.02 -105.99 -9.21
C GLU A 463 -110.25 -106.31 -8.32
N THR A 464 -110.41 -105.59 -7.21
CA THR A 464 -111.58 -105.71 -6.33
C THR A 464 -112.86 -105.26 -7.04
N GLU A 465 -112.83 -104.15 -7.78
CA GLU A 465 -113.95 -103.68 -8.61
C GLU A 465 -114.41 -104.78 -9.61
N THR A 466 -113.44 -105.43 -10.26
CA THR A 466 -113.68 -106.50 -11.23
C THR A 466 -114.34 -107.71 -10.56
N THR A 467 -113.83 -108.11 -9.40
CA THR A 467 -114.39 -109.22 -8.61
C THR A 467 -115.83 -108.93 -8.15
N LEU A 468 -116.10 -107.72 -7.67
CA LEU A 468 -117.46 -107.30 -7.27
C LEU A 468 -118.44 -107.30 -8.45
N LYS A 469 -118.02 -106.88 -9.65
CA LYS A 469 -118.86 -106.97 -10.86
C LYS A 469 -119.20 -108.42 -11.22
N VAL A 470 -118.26 -109.34 -11.06
CA VAL A 470 -118.50 -110.78 -11.26
C VAL A 470 -119.51 -111.30 -10.24
N LEU A 471 -119.34 -110.97 -8.95
CA LEU A 471 -120.29 -111.32 -7.89
C LEU A 471 -121.68 -110.75 -8.16
N GLN A 472 -121.79 -109.48 -8.57
CA GLN A 472 -123.08 -108.87 -8.91
C GLN A 472 -123.82 -109.65 -10.00
N LYS A 473 -123.09 -110.13 -11.02
CA LYS A 473 -123.64 -110.95 -12.10
C LYS A 473 -124.08 -112.33 -11.60
N LEU A 474 -123.30 -112.95 -10.70
CA LEU A 474 -123.65 -114.24 -10.09
C LEU A 474 -124.88 -114.12 -9.19
N SER A 475 -124.96 -113.11 -8.32
CA SER A 475 -126.12 -112.88 -7.44
C SER A 475 -127.40 -112.64 -8.24
N LYS A 476 -127.34 -111.91 -9.36
CA LYS A 476 -128.49 -111.76 -10.28
C LYS A 476 -128.94 -113.09 -10.89
N LYS A 477 -128.00 -113.99 -11.24
CA LYS A 477 -128.35 -115.34 -11.71
C LYS A 477 -129.02 -116.16 -10.60
N VAL A 478 -128.52 -116.08 -9.37
CA VAL A 478 -129.13 -116.75 -8.20
C VAL A 478 -130.55 -116.24 -7.97
N SER A 479 -130.77 -114.91 -8.03
CA SER A 479 -132.12 -114.33 -7.93
C SER A 479 -133.08 -114.94 -8.94
N GLY A 480 -132.68 -115.09 -10.21
CA GLY A 480 -133.52 -115.72 -11.24
C GLY A 480 -133.80 -117.21 -11.00
N ILE A 481 -132.86 -117.93 -10.36
CA ILE A 481 -133.09 -119.33 -9.92
C ILE A 481 -134.13 -119.37 -8.80
N ILE A 482 -134.06 -118.45 -7.83
CA ILE A 482 -135.02 -118.36 -6.74
C ILE A 482 -136.43 -118.03 -7.24
N ASP A 483 -136.56 -117.11 -8.21
CA ASP A 483 -137.86 -116.82 -8.85
C ASP A 483 -138.45 -118.07 -9.54
N THR A 484 -137.59 -118.91 -10.12
CA THR A 484 -137.98 -120.19 -10.71
C THR A 484 -138.44 -121.18 -9.63
N ILE A 485 -137.73 -121.26 -8.49
CA ILE A 485 -138.11 -122.12 -7.35
C ILE A 485 -139.45 -121.67 -6.76
N ASN A 486 -139.66 -120.37 -6.53
CA ASN A 486 -140.94 -119.81 -6.08
C ASN A 486 -142.08 -120.17 -7.03
N SER A 487 -141.83 -120.09 -8.35
CA SER A 487 -142.81 -120.48 -9.38
C SER A 487 -143.14 -121.97 -9.34
N ILE A 488 -142.14 -122.84 -9.19
CA ILE A 488 -142.32 -124.30 -9.04
C ILE A 488 -143.06 -124.62 -7.74
N SER A 489 -142.69 -123.98 -6.64
CA SER A 489 -143.30 -124.19 -5.33
C SER A 489 -144.76 -123.75 -5.31
N SER A 490 -145.08 -122.62 -5.95
CA SER A 490 -146.46 -122.15 -6.12
C SER A 490 -147.30 -123.11 -6.99
N GLN A 491 -146.73 -123.62 -8.09
CA GLN A 491 -147.37 -124.66 -8.90
C GLN A 491 -147.58 -125.96 -8.11
N THR A 492 -146.59 -126.37 -7.32
CA THR A 492 -146.65 -127.59 -6.50
C THR A 492 -147.68 -127.46 -5.38
N ASN A 493 -147.79 -126.29 -4.76
CA ASN A 493 -148.83 -125.98 -3.78
C ASN A 493 -150.24 -126.07 -4.39
N LEU A 494 -150.43 -125.57 -5.61
CA LEU A 494 -151.68 -125.66 -6.38
C LEU A 494 -152.02 -127.11 -6.76
N LEU A 495 -151.03 -127.88 -7.21
CA LEU A 495 -151.19 -129.31 -7.50
C LEU A 495 -151.54 -130.11 -6.26
N ALA A 496 -150.88 -129.83 -5.13
CA ALA A 496 -151.13 -130.46 -3.84
C ALA A 496 -152.51 -130.11 -3.28
N LEU A 497 -152.95 -128.85 -3.41
CA LEU A 497 -154.31 -128.43 -3.05
C LEU A 497 -155.36 -129.16 -3.88
N ASN A 498 -155.17 -129.26 -5.21
CA ASN A 498 -156.05 -130.02 -6.08
C ASN A 498 -156.09 -131.51 -5.70
N ALA A 499 -154.94 -132.09 -5.37
CA ALA A 499 -154.86 -133.49 -4.92
C ALA A 499 -155.53 -133.72 -3.55
N ALA A 500 -155.39 -132.79 -2.61
CA ALA A 500 -156.04 -132.85 -1.30
C ALA A 500 -157.57 -132.76 -1.42
N ILE A 501 -158.07 -131.90 -2.31
CA ILE A 501 -159.50 -131.78 -2.64
C ILE A 501 -160.04 -133.10 -3.22
N GLU A 502 -159.35 -133.70 -4.19
CA GLU A 502 -159.83 -134.93 -4.83
C GLU A 502 -159.72 -136.15 -3.89
N ALA A 503 -158.70 -136.18 -3.02
CA ALA A 503 -158.57 -137.20 -1.98
C ALA A 503 -159.68 -137.10 -0.91
N ALA A 504 -160.09 -135.89 -0.52
CA ALA A 504 -161.24 -135.68 0.37
C ALA A 504 -162.56 -136.16 -0.28
N ARG A 505 -162.64 -136.10 -1.61
CA ARG A 505 -163.81 -136.55 -2.40
C ARG A 505 -163.95 -138.08 -2.47
N ALA A 506 -162.84 -138.81 -2.36
CA ALA A 506 -162.80 -140.28 -2.41
C ALA A 506 -163.20 -140.98 -1.09
N GLY A 507 -163.55 -140.22 -0.04
CA GLY A 507 -164.07 -140.76 1.23
C GLY A 507 -163.08 -141.67 1.98
N GLU A 508 -163.56 -142.76 2.59
CA GLU A 508 -162.76 -143.69 3.40
C GLU A 508 -161.51 -144.24 2.68
N HIS A 509 -161.55 -144.38 1.35
CA HIS A 509 -160.41 -144.87 0.55
C HIS A 509 -159.33 -143.80 0.26
N GLY A 510 -159.65 -142.51 0.43
CA GLY A 510 -158.75 -141.38 0.14
C GLY A 510 -157.91 -140.89 1.33
N LYS A 511 -158.22 -141.35 2.55
CA LYS A 511 -157.59 -140.87 3.80
C LYS A 511 -156.06 -140.88 3.77
N GLY A 512 -155.42 -141.91 3.23
CA GLY A 512 -153.96 -141.98 3.10
C GLY A 512 -153.38 -140.98 2.09
N PHE A 513 -154.10 -140.70 1.01
CA PHE A 513 -153.70 -139.75 -0.04
C PHE A 513 -153.87 -138.29 0.40
N THR A 514 -154.93 -137.97 1.17
CA THR A 514 -155.13 -136.62 1.73
C THR A 514 -153.97 -136.22 2.64
N VAL A 515 -153.46 -137.16 3.47
CA VAL A 515 -152.30 -136.90 4.33
C VAL A 515 -151.06 -136.57 3.50
N VAL A 516 -150.79 -137.32 2.42
CA VAL A 516 -149.65 -137.04 1.54
C VAL A 516 -149.82 -135.71 0.79
N ALA A 517 -151.01 -135.41 0.28
CA ALA A 517 -151.27 -134.16 -0.42
C ALA A 517 -151.15 -132.93 0.50
N GLU A 518 -151.65 -133.02 1.74
CA GLU A 518 -151.49 -131.94 2.72
C GLU A 518 -150.03 -131.78 3.15
N GLU A 519 -149.26 -132.87 3.25
CA GLU A 519 -147.82 -132.80 3.52
C GLU A 519 -147.03 -132.18 2.36
N VAL A 520 -147.39 -132.46 1.10
CA VAL A 520 -146.78 -131.82 -0.09
C VAL A 520 -147.19 -130.34 -0.18
N ARG A 521 -148.43 -130.00 0.18
CA ARG A 521 -148.91 -128.61 0.26
C ARG A 521 -148.08 -127.83 1.28
N LYS A 522 -147.94 -128.38 2.47
CA LYS A 522 -147.14 -127.82 3.55
C LYS A 522 -145.66 -127.68 3.15
N LEU A 523 -145.07 -128.69 2.52
CA LEU A 523 -143.69 -128.62 2.02
C LEU A 523 -143.51 -127.56 0.93
N SER A 524 -144.53 -127.34 0.09
CA SER A 524 -144.52 -126.29 -0.94
C SER A 524 -144.73 -124.89 -0.36
N GLU A 525 -145.53 -124.73 0.70
CA GLU A 525 -145.62 -123.47 1.46
C GLU A 525 -144.32 -123.17 2.20
N GLU A 526 -143.69 -124.17 2.83
CA GLU A 526 -142.37 -124.04 3.46
C GLU A 526 -141.28 -123.70 2.43
N THR A 527 -141.30 -124.35 1.26
CA THR A 527 -140.35 -124.06 0.17
C THR A 527 -140.55 -122.66 -0.42
N ASN A 528 -141.79 -122.19 -0.58
CA ASN A 528 -142.09 -120.84 -1.05
C ASN A 528 -141.68 -119.78 -0.01
N THR A 529 -141.90 -120.07 1.28
CA THR A 529 -141.45 -119.20 2.38
C THR A 529 -139.93 -119.11 2.41
N GLY A 530 -139.22 -120.24 2.39
CA GLY A 530 -137.75 -120.28 2.37
C GLY A 530 -137.14 -119.66 1.11
N ALA A 531 -137.76 -119.87 -0.06
CA ALA A 531 -137.30 -119.24 -1.30
C ALA A 531 -137.54 -117.71 -1.29
N ASN A 532 -138.63 -117.22 -0.71
CA ASN A 532 -138.83 -115.77 -0.49
C ASN A 532 -137.81 -115.18 0.49
N GLU A 533 -137.46 -115.88 1.57
CA GLU A 533 -136.38 -115.47 2.47
C GLU A 533 -135.03 -115.40 1.75
N ILE A 534 -134.68 -116.40 0.94
CA ILE A 534 -133.45 -116.38 0.12
C ILE A 534 -133.52 -115.25 -0.92
N SER A 535 -134.67 -115.00 -1.55
CA SER A 535 -134.84 -113.89 -2.49
C SER A 535 -134.56 -112.55 -1.83
N SER A 536 -135.07 -112.34 -0.61
CA SER A 536 -134.79 -111.15 0.20
C SER A 536 -133.29 -111.01 0.49
N LEU A 537 -132.63 -112.08 0.95
CA LEU A 537 -131.18 -112.09 1.22
C LEU A 537 -130.33 -111.82 -0.04
N VAL A 538 -130.72 -112.37 -1.20
CA VAL A 538 -130.03 -112.15 -2.47
C VAL A 538 -130.23 -110.71 -2.95
N SER A 539 -131.43 -110.15 -2.78
CA SER A 539 -131.71 -108.74 -3.10
C SER A 539 -130.88 -107.79 -2.24
N GLU A 540 -130.78 -108.07 -0.94
CA GLU A 540 -129.92 -107.34 -0.01
C GLU A 540 -128.45 -107.46 -0.42
N MET A 541 -127.98 -108.66 -0.78
CA MET A 541 -126.61 -108.89 -1.28
C MET A 541 -126.33 -108.10 -2.57
N VAL A 542 -127.26 -108.05 -3.54
CA VAL A 542 -127.11 -107.25 -4.77
C VAL A 542 -127.01 -105.76 -4.45
N ASN A 543 -127.80 -105.27 -3.48
CA ASN A 543 -127.74 -103.90 -3.02
C ASN A 543 -126.39 -103.57 -2.38
N GLU A 544 -125.90 -104.42 -1.47
CA GLU A 544 -124.59 -104.25 -0.83
C GLU A 544 -123.42 -104.33 -1.83
N ILE A 545 -123.46 -105.24 -2.80
CA ILE A 545 -122.45 -105.28 -3.88
C ILE A 545 -122.49 -103.98 -4.71
N THR A 546 -123.68 -103.44 -5.00
CA THR A 546 -123.82 -102.19 -5.74
C THR A 546 -123.23 -101.00 -4.97
N LYS A 547 -123.46 -100.94 -3.65
CA LYS A 547 -122.81 -99.95 -2.77
C LYS A 547 -121.29 -100.14 -2.77
N ALA A 548 -120.79 -101.37 -2.69
CA ALA A 548 -119.35 -101.66 -2.72
C ALA A 548 -118.68 -101.23 -4.03
N VAL A 549 -119.32 -101.46 -5.19
CA VAL A 549 -118.83 -100.96 -6.49
C VAL A 549 -118.79 -99.43 -6.54
N LYS A 550 -119.83 -98.76 -6.02
CA LYS A 550 -119.85 -97.29 -5.93
C LYS A 550 -118.69 -96.76 -5.07
N ASN A 551 -118.46 -97.36 -3.90
CA ASN A 551 -117.34 -96.99 -3.03
C ASN A 551 -115.99 -97.23 -3.72
N MET A 552 -115.86 -98.30 -4.51
CA MET A 552 -114.63 -98.59 -5.24
C MET A 552 -114.30 -97.54 -6.33
N ASN A 553 -115.32 -97.01 -7.00
CA ASN A 553 -115.13 -95.90 -7.95
C ASN A 553 -114.64 -94.64 -7.21
N SER A 554 -115.23 -94.30 -6.07
CA SER A 554 -114.73 -93.20 -5.23
C SER A 554 -113.29 -93.42 -4.78
N SER A 555 -112.92 -94.65 -4.38
CA SER A 555 -111.54 -95.00 -4.03
C SER A 555 -110.56 -94.81 -5.19
N LYS A 556 -110.96 -95.16 -6.42
CA LYS A 556 -110.13 -94.95 -7.61
C LYS A 556 -109.85 -93.47 -7.88
N ASP A 557 -110.86 -92.61 -7.73
CA ASP A 557 -110.70 -91.16 -7.87
C ASP A 557 -109.80 -90.58 -6.76
N ALA A 558 -109.98 -91.04 -5.51
CA ALA A 558 -109.13 -90.65 -4.39
C ALA A 558 -107.66 -91.06 -4.60
N VAL A 559 -107.42 -92.27 -5.08
CA VAL A 559 -106.07 -92.78 -5.42
C VAL A 559 -105.44 -91.95 -6.55
N LYS A 560 -106.18 -91.65 -7.61
CA LYS A 560 -105.69 -90.80 -8.71
C LYS A 560 -105.31 -89.40 -8.20
N SER A 561 -106.14 -88.81 -7.35
CA SER A 561 -105.84 -87.53 -6.69
C SER A 561 -104.59 -87.64 -5.82
N GLY A 562 -104.42 -88.73 -5.07
CA GLY A 562 -103.25 -89.00 -4.24
C GLY A 562 -101.94 -89.03 -5.03
N VAL A 563 -101.93 -89.66 -6.21
CA VAL A 563 -100.75 -89.66 -7.10
C VAL A 563 -100.39 -88.24 -7.57
N VAL A 564 -101.38 -87.42 -7.93
CA VAL A 564 -101.13 -86.03 -8.37
C VAL A 564 -100.50 -85.21 -7.24
N ILE A 565 -101.08 -85.28 -6.03
CA ILE A 565 -100.56 -84.57 -4.85
C ILE A 565 -99.13 -85.02 -4.53
N ALA A 566 -98.85 -86.33 -4.57
CA ALA A 566 -97.51 -86.85 -4.32
C ALA A 566 -96.49 -86.36 -5.37
N LYS A 567 -96.87 -86.31 -6.65
CA LYS A 567 -96.00 -85.76 -7.72
C LYS A 567 -95.72 -84.27 -7.57
N ASP A 568 -96.69 -83.48 -7.10
CA ASP A 568 -96.46 -82.06 -6.84
C ASP A 568 -95.57 -81.85 -5.60
N ALA A 569 -95.64 -82.75 -4.61
CA ALA A 569 -94.67 -82.80 -3.51
C ALA A 569 -93.25 -83.15 -3.99
N ASP A 570 -93.09 -84.10 -4.92
CA ASP A 570 -91.79 -84.42 -5.55
C ASP A 570 -91.18 -83.20 -6.25
N LYS A 571 -91.96 -82.49 -7.08
CA LYS A 571 -91.50 -81.23 -7.71
C LYS A 571 -91.07 -80.17 -6.69
N SER A 572 -91.74 -80.11 -5.54
CA SER A 572 -91.38 -79.19 -4.46
C SER A 572 -90.01 -79.55 -3.88
N PHE A 573 -89.71 -80.84 -3.69
CA PHE A 573 -88.39 -81.30 -3.26
C PHE A 573 -87.30 -81.00 -4.31
N VAL A 574 -87.58 -81.19 -5.61
CA VAL A 574 -86.64 -80.80 -6.68
C VAL A 574 -86.32 -79.30 -6.62
N SER A 575 -87.34 -78.46 -6.43
CA SER A 575 -87.16 -77.01 -6.31
C SER A 575 -86.33 -76.63 -5.06
N ILE A 576 -86.51 -77.35 -3.95
CA ILE A 576 -85.70 -77.17 -2.73
C ILE A 576 -84.24 -77.55 -3.00
N ILE A 577 -83.98 -78.68 -3.66
CA ILE A 577 -82.63 -79.13 -4.02
C ILE A 577 -81.93 -78.07 -4.88
N ASP A 578 -82.58 -77.56 -5.91
CA ASP A 578 -82.01 -76.51 -6.78
C ASP A 578 -81.70 -75.23 -6.01
N ALA A 579 -82.62 -74.78 -5.15
CA ALA A 579 -82.42 -73.61 -4.30
C ALA A 579 -81.25 -73.79 -3.32
N VAL A 580 -81.11 -74.96 -2.70
CA VAL A 580 -80.01 -75.25 -1.78
C VAL A 580 -78.66 -75.34 -2.51
N ASN A 581 -78.62 -75.86 -3.74
CA ASN A 581 -77.41 -75.84 -4.58
C ASN A 581 -76.95 -74.40 -4.87
N GLN A 582 -77.88 -73.51 -5.23
CA GLN A 582 -77.57 -72.09 -5.42
C GLN A 582 -77.03 -71.45 -4.14
N ILE A 583 -77.66 -71.72 -2.98
CA ILE A 583 -77.17 -71.24 -1.69
C ILE A 583 -75.75 -71.75 -1.43
N SER A 584 -75.48 -73.03 -1.70
CA SER A 584 -74.14 -73.59 -1.50
C SER A 584 -73.08 -72.94 -2.39
N ASN A 585 -73.41 -72.56 -3.62
CA ASN A 585 -72.49 -71.84 -4.51
C ASN A 585 -72.20 -70.42 -3.97
N ASN A 586 -73.23 -69.65 -3.64
CA ASN A 586 -73.08 -68.32 -3.05
C ASN A 586 -72.25 -68.35 -1.76
N VAL A 587 -72.44 -69.38 -0.93
CA VAL A 587 -71.66 -69.56 0.29
C VAL A 587 -70.18 -69.83 0.01
N ASN A 588 -69.84 -70.59 -1.05
CA ASN A 588 -68.45 -70.78 -1.45
C ASN A 588 -67.82 -69.45 -1.91
N GLU A 589 -68.54 -68.66 -2.70
CA GLU A 589 -68.08 -67.33 -3.12
C GLU A 589 -67.80 -66.42 -1.90
N ILE A 590 -68.67 -66.44 -0.88
CA ILE A 590 -68.44 -65.70 0.37
C ILE A 590 -67.17 -66.18 1.09
N VAL A 591 -66.91 -67.50 1.13
CA VAL A 591 -65.69 -68.06 1.74
C VAL A 591 -64.43 -67.59 0.99
N ASP A 592 -64.47 -67.55 -0.34
CA ASP A 592 -63.34 -67.10 -1.15
C ASP A 592 -63.09 -65.59 -0.98
N VAL A 593 -64.14 -64.76 -1.06
CA VAL A 593 -64.03 -63.30 -0.84
C VAL A 593 -63.49 -62.97 0.55
N THR A 594 -64.02 -63.61 1.60
CA THR A 594 -63.55 -63.37 2.97
C THR A 594 -62.08 -63.78 3.16
N LYS A 595 -61.59 -64.79 2.42
CA LYS A 595 -60.17 -65.16 2.43
C LYS A 595 -59.29 -64.08 1.80
N ASP A 596 -59.73 -63.50 0.68
CA ASP A 596 -59.03 -62.41 0.01
C ASP A 596 -59.04 -61.12 0.85
N GLU A 597 -60.13 -60.85 1.59
CA GLU A 597 -60.22 -59.73 2.54
C GLU A 597 -59.21 -59.85 3.69
N VAL A 598 -58.99 -61.06 4.23
CA VAL A 598 -57.95 -61.29 5.25
C VAL A 598 -56.56 -60.96 4.69
N ALA A 599 -56.22 -61.51 3.52
CA ALA A 599 -54.92 -61.27 2.89
C ALA A 599 -54.69 -59.78 2.54
N THR A 600 -55.77 -59.08 2.18
CA THR A 600 -55.72 -57.63 1.91
C THR A 600 -55.56 -56.83 3.21
N SER A 601 -56.25 -57.22 4.28
CA SER A 601 -56.12 -56.58 5.60
C SER A 601 -54.67 -56.66 6.11
N ASP A 602 -54.00 -57.81 5.98
CA ASP A 602 -52.59 -57.98 6.36
C ASP A 602 -51.65 -57.04 5.56
N LYS A 603 -51.92 -56.81 4.27
CA LYS A 603 -51.16 -55.85 3.45
C LYS A 603 -51.37 -54.43 3.94
N ILE A 604 -52.60 -54.05 4.30
CA ILE A 604 -52.90 -52.70 4.80
C ILE A 604 -52.17 -52.47 6.13
N VAL A 605 -52.14 -53.44 7.04
CA VAL A 605 -51.39 -53.35 8.31
C VAL A 605 -49.90 -53.06 8.06
N ASN A 606 -49.28 -53.75 7.10
CA ASN A 606 -47.87 -53.49 6.75
C ASN A 606 -47.64 -52.08 6.18
N LEU A 607 -48.57 -51.57 5.36
CA LEU A 607 -48.50 -50.21 4.84
C LEU A 607 -48.64 -49.18 5.96
N ILE A 608 -49.56 -49.39 6.91
CA ILE A 608 -49.73 -48.52 8.08
C ILE A 608 -48.47 -48.47 8.93
N ASN A 609 -47.82 -49.61 9.19
CA ASN A 609 -46.53 -49.63 9.90
C ASN A 609 -45.46 -48.81 9.17
N THR A 610 -45.43 -48.88 7.84
CA THR A 610 -44.50 -48.07 7.03
C THR A 610 -44.79 -46.58 7.16
N VAL A 611 -46.07 -46.20 7.09
CA VAL A 611 -46.48 -44.79 7.29
C VAL A 611 -46.12 -44.33 8.70
N ALA A 612 -46.31 -45.16 9.73
CA ALA A 612 -45.94 -44.84 11.11
C ALA A 612 -44.45 -44.51 11.24
N THR A 613 -43.57 -45.33 10.67
CA THR A 613 -42.13 -45.08 10.66
C THR A 613 -41.76 -43.78 9.92
N ILE A 614 -42.43 -43.48 8.79
CA ILE A 614 -42.20 -42.23 8.07
C ILE A 614 -42.63 -41.02 8.90
N THR A 615 -43.78 -41.11 9.58
CA THR A 615 -44.29 -40.06 10.45
C THR A 615 -43.38 -39.80 11.65
N GLU A 616 -42.85 -40.86 12.30
CA GLU A 616 -41.85 -40.74 13.36
C GLU A 616 -40.57 -40.04 12.88
N ASN A 617 -40.04 -40.44 11.72
CA ASN A 617 -38.88 -39.79 11.12
C ASN A 617 -39.16 -38.32 10.76
N THR A 618 -40.38 -38.02 10.30
CA THR A 618 -40.79 -36.64 9.96
C THR A 618 -40.82 -35.77 11.21
N ALA A 619 -41.34 -36.28 12.33
CA ALA A 619 -41.31 -35.57 13.61
C ALA A 619 -39.86 -35.30 14.06
N ALA A 620 -39.01 -36.33 14.06
CA ALA A 620 -37.60 -36.18 14.44
C ALA A 620 -36.82 -35.20 13.55
N SER A 621 -37.01 -35.27 12.22
CA SER A 621 -36.38 -34.31 11.29
C SER A 621 -36.93 -32.89 11.47
N SER A 622 -38.19 -32.74 11.87
CA SER A 622 -38.78 -31.43 12.16
C SER A 622 -38.14 -30.79 13.40
N GLU A 623 -37.87 -31.58 14.45
CA GLU A 623 -37.13 -31.11 15.63
C GLU A 623 -35.69 -30.68 15.27
N GLU A 624 -34.99 -31.45 14.44
CA GLU A 624 -33.62 -31.13 14.00
C GLU A 624 -33.56 -29.83 13.17
N VAL A 625 -34.53 -29.63 12.28
CA VAL A 625 -34.66 -28.40 11.49
C VAL A 625 -35.04 -27.21 12.39
N ALA A 626 -35.87 -27.41 13.42
CA ALA A 626 -36.19 -26.37 14.39
C ALA A 626 -34.93 -25.92 15.17
N ALA A 627 -34.13 -26.88 15.66
CA ALA A 627 -32.86 -26.58 16.32
C ALA A 627 -31.88 -25.84 15.40
N SER A 628 -31.80 -26.26 14.13
CA SER A 628 -30.98 -25.58 13.11
C SER A 628 -31.44 -24.16 12.84
N ALA A 629 -32.75 -23.90 12.86
CA ALA A 629 -33.31 -22.56 12.70
C ALA A 629 -32.95 -21.65 13.90
N GLU A 630 -32.96 -22.17 15.13
CA GLU A 630 -32.50 -21.43 16.32
C GLU A 630 -31.01 -21.07 16.25
N GLU A 631 -30.16 -22.02 15.84
CA GLU A 631 -28.72 -21.77 15.62
C GLU A 631 -28.50 -20.73 14.52
N GLN A 632 -29.25 -20.82 13.42
CA GLN A 632 -29.18 -19.87 12.32
C GLN A 632 -29.59 -18.46 12.77
N ASN A 633 -30.62 -18.33 13.62
CA ASN A 633 -31.02 -17.03 14.16
C ASN A 633 -29.90 -16.42 15.02
N SER A 634 -29.25 -17.23 15.86
CA SER A 634 -28.08 -16.79 16.64
C SER A 634 -26.91 -16.34 15.75
N ALA A 635 -26.69 -17.00 14.60
CA ALA A 635 -25.68 -16.58 13.63
C ALA A 635 -26.04 -15.24 12.98
N ILE A 636 -27.31 -15.01 12.64
CA ILE A 636 -27.79 -13.76 12.04
C ILE A 636 -27.57 -12.57 13.00
N GLU A 637 -27.83 -12.74 14.30
CA GLU A 637 -27.54 -11.70 15.31
C GLU A 637 -26.05 -11.29 15.31
N ASN A 638 -25.15 -12.26 15.21
CA ASN A 638 -23.70 -11.99 15.16
C ASN A 638 -23.28 -11.24 13.88
N VAL A 639 -23.88 -11.59 12.72
CA VAL A 639 -23.61 -10.88 11.47
C VAL A 639 -24.19 -9.47 11.52
N ALA A 640 -25.37 -9.27 12.11
CA ALA A 640 -25.97 -7.96 12.30
C ALA A 640 -25.08 -7.06 13.17
N ALA A 641 -24.58 -7.56 14.30
CA ALA A 641 -23.62 -6.83 15.13
C ALA A 641 -22.33 -6.46 14.37
N SER A 642 -21.81 -7.38 13.54
CA SER A 642 -20.61 -7.12 12.72
C SER A 642 -20.86 -6.08 11.63
N ALA A 643 -22.07 -6.02 11.06
CA ALA A 643 -22.48 -5.01 10.10
C ALA A 643 -22.58 -3.63 10.76
N GLU A 644 -23.15 -3.55 11.96
CA GLU A 644 -23.18 -2.30 12.75
C GLU A 644 -21.76 -1.80 13.08
N GLU A 645 -20.87 -2.71 13.52
CA GLU A 645 -19.47 -2.36 13.81
C GLU A 645 -18.74 -1.85 12.57
N SER A 646 -18.93 -2.50 11.41
CA SER A 646 -18.36 -2.09 10.13
C SER A 646 -18.88 -0.72 9.68
N SER A 647 -20.17 -0.45 9.87
CA SER A 647 -20.78 0.84 9.61
C SER A 647 -20.19 1.94 10.51
N ALA A 648 -20.02 1.66 11.82
CA ALA A 648 -19.39 2.59 12.75
C ALA A 648 -17.93 2.88 12.41
N LEU A 649 -17.17 1.86 11.98
CA LEU A 649 -15.79 1.98 11.48
C LEU A 649 -15.72 2.83 10.22
N ALA A 650 -16.63 2.63 9.27
CA ALA A 650 -16.72 3.41 8.06
C ALA A 650 -17.00 4.90 8.35
N VAL A 651 -17.93 5.19 9.27
CA VAL A 651 -18.22 6.55 9.73
C VAL A 651 -16.99 7.18 10.41
N SER A 652 -16.29 6.40 11.26
CA SER A 652 -15.07 6.85 11.94
C SER A 652 -13.94 7.17 10.95
N LEU A 653 -13.74 6.32 9.94
CA LEU A 653 -12.80 6.57 8.84
C LEU A 653 -13.18 7.84 8.08
N ASN A 654 -14.46 8.00 7.73
CA ASN A 654 -14.93 9.19 7.02
C ASN A 654 -14.64 10.48 7.82
N ASN A 655 -14.92 10.49 9.12
CA ASN A 655 -14.59 11.61 10.01
C ASN A 655 -13.07 11.89 10.11
N LEU A 656 -12.23 10.87 9.96
CA LEU A 656 -10.76 11.03 9.94
C LEU A 656 -10.28 11.65 8.62
N VAL A 657 -10.83 11.23 7.47
CA VAL A 657 -10.48 11.83 6.17
C VAL A 657 -11.09 13.21 5.98
N GLU A 658 -12.20 13.54 6.63
CA GLU A 658 -12.84 14.87 6.58
C GLU A 658 -11.94 15.99 7.13
N LYS A 659 -10.94 15.65 7.96
CA LYS A 659 -9.91 16.60 8.43
C LYS A 659 -9.00 17.09 7.30
N PHE A 660 -8.94 16.37 6.19
CA PHE A 660 -8.13 16.74 5.04
C PHE A 660 -8.96 17.54 4.04
N THR A 661 -8.45 18.70 3.65
CA THR A 661 -9.01 19.46 2.53
C THR A 661 -8.41 18.91 1.25
N ILE A 662 -9.20 18.12 0.54
CA ILE A 662 -8.83 17.52 -0.75
C ILE A 662 -9.31 18.38 -1.92
#